data_AF-A0A5K3EW87-F1
#
_entry.id   AF-A0A5K3EW87-F1
#
_cell.length_a   1.000
_cell.length_b   1.000
_cell.length_c   1.000
_cell.angle_alpha   90.00
_cell.angle_beta   90.00
_cell.angle_gamma   90.00
#
_symmetry.space_group_name_H-M   'P 1'
#
loop_
_entity.id
_entity.type
_entity.pdbx_description
1 polymer ?
#
loop_
_entity_poly.entity_id
_entity_poly.type
_entity_poly.pdbx_seq_one_letter_code
_entity_poly.pdbx_strand_id
1 'polypeptide(L)'
;MDEEGSRYSLVVRNLQEVVGDAELRSYLSGEKAMEVYWGTATTGKPHVAYFVPIIKIAEMLHAGLKVTILFADLHAYLDNMKSPWHILYHRATYYETIIKGMLEAVGVRLDRLHFIRGSEYELSRAYSEDVYKISADTSIRDARKAGAEVVKQVSNPLVSGLLYPLLQALDEEYLHVDAQFGGVDQRKIFMLCERILPRLGYKKRVHLMNPMVPGLTGGKMSASEADSKIDMLESSESVRQKLAKASCPPGQTASDGNGVLAFVKFVIFPMAHLSASSTGLKVGDRVFTTYEELEAAYVAGGDAGVSADALRTCVFDHLDSRMEVVRRKFALPQFASLPSDAYPTDDDKTHVEESRSTASLTAAHDDRMASIIARLATTEQHLEPFEDVHAVASLLAGVNVASLADRLTATGRKCLRCLWSVSPGGLPHLGHTLPLRVLARLSRVPGVHVIILVDDITAFLEGNCSWDLREPRCVFVETMLRAAFKSFEGNDKALTVFRGHEYKCEGTYMLDLYRLVSYVPERDAVLCSGMSPAALQASDDSEGPGVGLNLSSLLLPCTSLLDTYHLGADLRLASPHKTQWHLTFARQFLPLFDAHCKLPVFATHPMLPCLSASVEGDASAFMTSFVPTLRDPRVAHSVSAQAVSKAAADRCLPLVEPPPPGVSAVSLLPGLKKRLKQSFCEPGNVLTNPLLEIFKLVVLPELKPQENLVLPRSDQHGGPITLTPAEYSGAGRLDDMFANEQWHPGDLKTALEQALSSGLQQRLSAHSPSPCELGDLLDAAFPVPGKKKDKHPQGSKQGGKSPRSSKADEFDPSLLEVQVGKIVHVQPHPISANLNVCRVSFGDQERCSVIGLPASALHDKNAVFLTNLKVCEVEGVRSEVKLVCVASLAGGNDEPLLCENHTAGTRLRFRLTSGKSGRGHDADKTTIVDPTNHPGWRSFFADLIFCPEDGGALVWKNNWRLSLA
;
A
#
# COMPACT_ATOMS: atom_id res chain seq x y z
N MET A 1 15.12 -28.99 -40.99
CA MET A 1 14.65 -27.91 -40.11
C MET A 1 15.66 -27.79 -39.00
N ASP A 2 16.19 -26.60 -38.76
CA ASP A 2 17.09 -26.36 -37.63
C ASP A 2 16.36 -26.71 -36.32
N GLU A 3 17.10 -27.23 -35.34
CA GLU A 3 16.58 -27.74 -34.06
C GLU A 3 15.73 -26.68 -33.32
N GLU A 4 16.09 -25.41 -33.47
CA GLU A 4 15.36 -24.25 -32.95
C GLU A 4 13.98 -24.05 -33.62
N GLY A 5 13.92 -24.16 -34.95
CA GLY A 5 12.66 -24.05 -35.70
C GLY A 5 11.69 -25.19 -35.38
N SER A 6 12.22 -26.37 -35.06
CA SER A 6 11.42 -27.51 -34.60
C SER A 6 10.84 -27.29 -33.20
N ARG A 7 11.64 -26.77 -32.25
CA ARG A 7 11.19 -26.46 -30.88
C ARG A 7 10.13 -25.36 -30.85
N TYR A 8 10.37 -24.26 -31.55
CA TYR A 8 9.40 -23.15 -31.64
C TYR A 8 8.06 -23.65 -32.20
N SER A 9 8.07 -24.43 -33.28
CA SER A 9 6.86 -24.97 -33.89
C SER A 9 6.04 -25.83 -32.93
N LEU A 10 6.67 -26.64 -32.06
CA LEU A 10 5.96 -27.47 -31.08
C LEU A 10 5.26 -26.62 -30.00
N VAL A 11 5.93 -25.55 -29.55
CA VAL A 11 5.36 -24.65 -28.54
C VAL A 11 4.15 -23.91 -29.10
N VAL A 12 4.26 -23.31 -30.29
CA VAL A 12 3.23 -22.40 -30.81
C VAL A 12 2.14 -23.05 -31.65
N ARG A 13 2.34 -24.26 -32.20
CA ARG A 13 1.31 -24.91 -33.03
C ARG A 13 -0.01 -25.03 -32.28
N ASN A 14 -1.14 -24.86 -32.95
CA ASN A 14 -2.47 -24.93 -32.32
C ASN A 14 -2.77 -23.91 -31.21
N LEU A 15 -1.87 -22.98 -30.88
CA LEU A 15 -2.21 -21.81 -30.05
C LEU A 15 -3.04 -20.83 -30.88
N GLN A 16 -3.95 -20.12 -30.22
CA GLN A 16 -4.72 -19.02 -30.82
C GLN A 16 -3.91 -17.72 -30.83
N GLU A 17 -3.15 -17.47 -29.75
CA GLU A 17 -2.41 -16.22 -29.59
C GLU A 17 -1.15 -16.44 -28.76
N VAL A 18 -0.09 -15.70 -29.11
CA VAL A 18 1.18 -15.63 -28.38
C VAL A 18 1.47 -14.15 -28.11
N VAL A 19 1.63 -13.80 -26.85
CA VAL A 19 2.08 -12.47 -26.42
C VAL A 19 3.53 -12.60 -25.97
N GLY A 20 4.41 -11.75 -26.52
CA GLY A 20 5.86 -11.83 -26.28
C GLY A 20 6.60 -12.81 -27.21
N ASP A 21 6.22 -12.87 -28.50
CA ASP A 21 6.84 -13.79 -29.47
C ASP A 21 8.35 -13.57 -29.65
N ALA A 22 8.79 -12.31 -29.59
CA ALA A 22 10.22 -11.98 -29.69
C ALA A 22 11.01 -12.55 -28.51
N GLU A 23 10.48 -12.40 -27.29
CA GLU A 23 11.04 -12.96 -26.06
C GLU A 23 11.00 -14.49 -26.09
N LEU A 24 9.90 -15.09 -26.55
CA LEU A 24 9.78 -16.54 -26.72
C LEU A 24 10.90 -17.11 -27.61
N ARG A 25 11.12 -16.51 -28.78
CA ARG A 25 12.21 -16.91 -29.68
C ARG A 25 13.58 -16.77 -29.02
N SER A 26 13.80 -15.68 -28.29
CA SER A 26 15.04 -15.46 -27.55
C SER A 26 15.27 -16.50 -26.44
N TYR A 27 14.21 -16.96 -25.76
CA TYR A 27 14.34 -18.02 -24.75
C TYR A 27 14.63 -19.38 -25.38
N LEU A 28 14.01 -19.69 -26.51
CA LEU A 28 14.18 -20.98 -27.18
C LEU A 28 15.54 -21.13 -27.86
N SER A 29 16.17 -20.03 -28.29
CA SER A 29 17.54 -20.02 -28.81
C SER A 29 18.62 -20.06 -27.73
N GLY A 30 18.27 -19.75 -26.48
CA GLY A 30 19.17 -19.76 -25.34
C GLY A 30 19.54 -21.17 -24.84
N GLU A 31 20.67 -21.27 -24.12
CA GLU A 31 21.12 -22.52 -23.49
C GLU A 31 20.26 -22.91 -22.27
N LYS A 32 19.66 -21.93 -21.59
CA LYS A 32 18.81 -22.18 -20.42
C LYS A 32 17.44 -22.67 -20.88
N ALA A 33 17.00 -23.81 -20.32
CA ALA A 33 15.64 -24.29 -20.53
C ALA A 33 14.61 -23.29 -20.00
N MET A 34 13.75 -22.82 -20.88
CA MET A 34 12.62 -21.93 -20.57
C MET A 34 11.64 -22.62 -19.61
N GLU A 35 11.17 -21.86 -18.62
CA GLU A 35 10.19 -22.31 -17.61
C GLU A 35 8.80 -21.76 -17.92
N VAL A 36 7.81 -22.64 -18.01
CA VAL A 36 6.41 -22.28 -18.26
C VAL A 36 5.54 -22.87 -17.16
N TYR A 37 4.53 -22.14 -16.69
CA TYR A 37 3.49 -22.75 -15.85
C TYR A 37 2.12 -22.75 -16.50
N TRP A 38 1.31 -23.71 -16.04
CA TRP A 38 -0.11 -23.80 -16.29
C TRP A 38 -0.84 -23.97 -14.96
N GLY A 39 -1.79 -23.09 -14.70
CA GLY A 39 -2.63 -23.15 -13.50
C GLY A 39 -3.96 -23.83 -13.77
N THR A 40 -4.40 -24.68 -12.85
CA THR A 40 -5.74 -25.29 -12.86
C THR A 40 -6.41 -25.16 -11.50
N ALA A 41 -7.57 -24.50 -11.46
CA ALA A 41 -8.38 -24.43 -10.26
C ALA A 41 -9.02 -25.79 -9.96
N THR A 42 -8.85 -26.28 -8.74
CA THR A 42 -9.27 -27.63 -8.32
C THR A 42 -10.74 -27.64 -7.90
N THR A 43 -11.64 -27.52 -8.88
CA THR A 43 -13.09 -27.33 -8.70
C THR A 43 -13.90 -28.58 -9.04
N GLY A 44 -14.51 -28.65 -10.23
CA GLY A 44 -15.29 -29.80 -10.71
C GLY A 44 -14.43 -31.02 -11.04
N LYS A 45 -15.03 -32.14 -11.43
CA LYS A 45 -14.27 -33.32 -11.89
C LYS A 45 -13.65 -33.03 -13.26
N PRO A 46 -12.33 -33.22 -13.46
CA PRO A 46 -11.72 -33.20 -14.80
C PRO A 46 -12.38 -34.22 -15.71
N HIS A 47 -12.62 -33.82 -16.96
CA HIS A 47 -13.18 -34.66 -18.02
C HIS A 47 -12.23 -34.68 -19.21
N VAL A 48 -12.53 -35.46 -20.24
CA VAL A 48 -11.64 -35.70 -21.40
C VAL A 48 -11.17 -34.43 -22.12
N ALA A 49 -11.85 -33.30 -21.96
CA ALA A 49 -11.37 -31.99 -22.46
C ALA A 49 -10.01 -31.58 -21.90
N TYR A 50 -9.68 -32.03 -20.69
CA TYR A 50 -8.39 -31.75 -20.08
C TYR A 50 -7.23 -32.30 -20.93
N PHE A 51 -7.48 -33.24 -21.86
CA PHE A 51 -6.44 -33.63 -22.81
C PHE A 51 -5.99 -32.48 -23.72
N VAL A 52 -6.83 -31.45 -23.97
CA VAL A 52 -6.44 -30.28 -24.78
C VAL A 52 -5.23 -29.54 -24.17
N PRO A 53 -5.28 -29.04 -22.92
CA PRO A 53 -4.10 -28.44 -22.28
C PRO A 53 -3.00 -29.47 -21.99
N ILE A 54 -3.34 -30.72 -21.64
CA ILE A 54 -2.34 -31.76 -21.35
C ILE A 54 -1.47 -32.09 -22.55
N ILE A 55 -2.04 -32.14 -23.75
CA ILE A 55 -1.29 -32.36 -24.99
C ILE A 55 -0.36 -31.18 -25.28
N LYS A 56 -0.81 -29.94 -25.07
CA LYS A 56 0.06 -28.78 -25.21
C LYS A 56 1.23 -28.81 -24.21
N ILE A 57 0.98 -29.21 -22.96
CA ILE A 57 2.03 -29.44 -21.95
C ILE A 57 2.99 -30.54 -22.40
N ALA A 58 2.47 -31.64 -22.94
CA ALA A 58 3.27 -32.75 -23.46
C ALA A 58 4.19 -32.30 -24.61
N GLU A 59 3.72 -31.44 -25.51
CA GLU A 59 4.52 -30.83 -26.57
C GLU A 59 5.62 -29.91 -26.02
N MET A 60 5.31 -29.10 -25.01
CA MET A 60 6.29 -28.23 -24.34
C MET A 60 7.41 -29.07 -23.68
N LEU A 61 7.04 -30.13 -22.97
CA LEU A 61 8.00 -31.09 -22.39
C LEU A 61 8.86 -31.74 -23.48
N HIS A 62 8.25 -32.15 -24.60
CA HIS A 62 8.96 -32.72 -25.73
C HIS A 62 9.92 -31.72 -26.41
N ALA A 63 9.55 -30.44 -26.46
CA ALA A 63 10.41 -29.35 -26.93
C ALA A 63 11.52 -28.96 -25.92
N GLY A 64 11.62 -29.67 -24.79
CA GLY A 64 12.66 -29.49 -23.79
C GLY A 64 12.39 -28.36 -22.79
N LEU A 65 11.18 -27.82 -22.72
CA LEU A 65 10.83 -26.83 -21.69
C LEU A 65 10.69 -27.51 -20.32
N LYS A 66 10.84 -26.70 -19.27
CA LYS A 66 10.43 -27.08 -17.93
C LYS A 66 9.01 -26.60 -17.70
N VAL A 67 8.15 -27.48 -17.21
CA VAL A 67 6.73 -27.18 -17.02
C VAL A 67 6.37 -27.32 -15.55
N THR A 68 5.77 -26.27 -14.98
CA THR A 68 5.17 -26.28 -13.64
C THR A 68 3.65 -26.34 -13.77
N ILE A 69 3.00 -27.30 -13.13
CA ILE A 69 1.54 -27.34 -13.00
C ILE A 69 1.17 -26.86 -11.60
N LEU A 70 0.46 -25.73 -11.55
CA LEU A 70 -0.07 -25.15 -10.32
C LEU A 70 -1.49 -25.70 -10.09
N PHE A 71 -1.67 -26.45 -9.00
CA PHE A 71 -2.96 -26.83 -8.47
C PHE A 71 -3.48 -25.69 -7.59
N ALA A 72 -4.26 -24.81 -8.20
CA ALA A 72 -4.70 -23.56 -7.61
C ALA A 72 -5.90 -23.81 -6.66
N ASP A 73 -5.60 -24.38 -5.49
CA ASP A 73 -6.55 -24.75 -4.46
C ASP A 73 -7.16 -23.53 -3.76
N LEU A 74 -6.36 -22.55 -3.35
CA LEU A 74 -6.88 -21.30 -2.78
C LEU A 74 -7.73 -20.53 -3.81
N HIS A 75 -7.30 -20.48 -5.07
CA HIS A 75 -8.08 -19.91 -6.17
C HIS A 75 -9.45 -20.59 -6.36
N ALA A 76 -9.53 -21.92 -6.23
CA ALA A 76 -10.79 -22.65 -6.29
C ALA A 76 -11.77 -22.29 -5.16
N TYR A 77 -11.26 -21.81 -4.02
CA TYR A 77 -12.07 -21.25 -2.95
C TYR A 77 -12.46 -19.79 -3.23
N LEU A 78 -11.51 -18.95 -3.68
CA LEU A 78 -11.75 -17.53 -3.97
C LEU A 78 -12.80 -17.30 -5.09
N ASP A 79 -12.87 -18.22 -6.05
CA ASP A 79 -13.89 -18.21 -7.11
C ASP A 79 -15.25 -18.72 -6.59
N ASN A 80 -15.90 -17.87 -5.79
CA ASN A 80 -17.25 -18.10 -5.24
C ASN A 80 -17.40 -19.46 -4.54
N MET A 81 -16.37 -19.87 -3.80
CA MET A 81 -16.32 -21.13 -3.03
C MET A 81 -16.73 -22.36 -3.87
N LYS A 82 -16.34 -22.40 -5.16
CA LYS A 82 -16.58 -23.57 -6.04
C LYS A 82 -16.04 -24.86 -5.41
N SER A 83 -14.97 -24.74 -4.62
CA SER A 83 -14.54 -25.76 -3.66
C SER A 83 -14.64 -25.23 -2.24
N PRO A 84 -15.57 -25.77 -1.41
CA PRO A 84 -15.59 -25.53 0.03
C PRO A 84 -14.26 -25.87 0.70
N TRP A 85 -14.00 -25.17 1.80
CA TRP A 85 -12.72 -25.24 2.52
C TRP A 85 -12.28 -26.66 2.90
N HIS A 86 -13.21 -27.45 3.45
CA HIS A 86 -12.93 -28.78 3.99
C HIS A 86 -12.56 -29.83 2.94
N ILE A 87 -12.86 -29.58 1.65
CA ILE A 87 -12.52 -30.51 0.55
C ILE A 87 -11.37 -30.02 -0.35
N LEU A 88 -10.79 -28.84 -0.09
CA LEU A 88 -9.74 -28.27 -0.94
C LEU A 88 -8.56 -29.23 -1.14
N TYR A 89 -8.04 -29.78 -0.04
CA TYR A 89 -6.93 -30.72 -0.07
C TYR A 89 -7.25 -32.00 -0.86
N HIS A 90 -8.46 -32.56 -0.66
CA HIS A 90 -8.89 -33.76 -1.37
C HIS A 90 -9.04 -33.50 -2.87
N ARG A 91 -9.64 -32.37 -3.26
CA ARG A 91 -9.77 -31.99 -4.67
C ARG A 91 -8.42 -31.71 -5.33
N ALA A 92 -7.50 -31.02 -4.65
CA ALA A 92 -6.15 -30.81 -5.16
C ALA A 92 -5.42 -32.15 -5.39
N THR A 93 -5.50 -33.07 -4.42
CA THR A 93 -4.90 -34.40 -4.52
C THR A 93 -5.54 -35.25 -5.64
N TYR A 94 -6.86 -35.13 -5.84
CA TYR A 94 -7.57 -35.78 -6.93
C TYR A 94 -7.11 -35.27 -8.31
N TYR A 95 -7.04 -33.95 -8.47
CA TYR A 95 -6.54 -33.30 -9.69
C TYR A 95 -5.09 -33.72 -10.00
N GLU A 96 -4.23 -33.68 -8.99
CA GLU A 96 -2.83 -34.09 -9.12
C GLU A 96 -2.71 -35.54 -9.60
N THR A 97 -3.51 -36.44 -9.02
CA THR A 97 -3.53 -37.87 -9.38
C THR A 97 -4.01 -38.07 -10.82
N ILE A 98 -5.08 -37.39 -11.25
CA ILE A 98 -5.59 -37.45 -12.62
C ILE A 98 -4.58 -36.90 -13.61
N ILE A 99 -4.10 -35.67 -13.42
CA ILE A 99 -3.22 -34.99 -14.37
C ILE A 99 -1.91 -35.76 -14.53
N LYS A 100 -1.35 -36.29 -13.43
CA LYS A 100 -0.21 -37.20 -13.49
C LYS A 100 -0.50 -38.43 -14.36
N GLY A 101 -1.64 -39.08 -14.12
CA GLY A 101 -2.06 -40.24 -14.91
C GLY A 101 -2.26 -39.93 -16.39
N MET A 102 -2.81 -38.75 -16.73
CA MET A 102 -2.98 -38.31 -18.11
C MET A 102 -1.63 -38.11 -18.82
N LEU A 103 -0.66 -37.46 -18.17
CA LEU A 103 0.67 -37.23 -18.74
C LEU A 103 1.47 -38.53 -18.88
N GLU A 104 1.39 -39.42 -17.88
CA GLU A 104 1.94 -40.79 -17.97
C GLU A 104 1.32 -41.56 -19.15
N ALA A 105 0.01 -41.44 -19.36
CA ALA A 105 -0.69 -42.12 -20.44
C ALA A 105 -0.27 -41.60 -21.83
N VAL A 106 -0.03 -40.29 -21.98
CA VAL A 106 0.48 -39.71 -23.24
C VAL A 106 1.89 -40.22 -23.56
N GLY A 107 2.68 -40.58 -22.55
CA GLY A 107 4.00 -41.20 -22.72
C GLY A 107 5.15 -40.19 -22.88
N VAL A 108 5.00 -38.97 -22.35
CA VAL A 108 6.08 -37.97 -22.33
C VAL A 108 7.01 -38.14 -21.13
N ARG A 109 8.26 -37.71 -21.30
CA ARG A 109 9.20 -37.66 -20.19
C ARG A 109 8.78 -36.60 -19.17
N LEU A 110 8.72 -37.01 -17.90
CA LEU A 110 8.26 -36.16 -16.79
C LEU A 110 9.41 -35.59 -15.95
N ASP A 111 10.66 -35.73 -16.39
CA ASP A 111 11.84 -35.28 -15.63
C ASP A 111 11.92 -33.75 -15.46
N ARG A 112 11.21 -33.00 -16.32
CA ARG A 112 11.11 -31.54 -16.28
C ARG A 112 9.72 -31.03 -15.90
N LEU A 113 8.90 -31.91 -15.34
CA LEU A 113 7.55 -31.59 -14.87
C LEU A 113 7.57 -31.40 -13.35
N HIS A 114 7.08 -30.26 -12.88
CA HIS A 114 6.96 -29.94 -11.48
C HIS A 114 5.50 -29.70 -11.11
N PHE A 115 5.08 -30.26 -9.98
CA PHE A 115 3.75 -30.06 -9.42
C PHE A 115 3.89 -29.23 -8.15
N ILE A 116 2.99 -28.27 -7.99
CA ILE A 116 2.93 -27.40 -6.82
C ILE A 116 1.49 -27.02 -6.54
N ARG A 117 1.11 -26.94 -5.26
CA ARG A 117 -0.20 -26.40 -4.84
C ARG A 117 -0.06 -24.94 -4.46
N GLY A 118 -1.10 -24.14 -4.71
CA GLY A 118 -1.10 -22.71 -4.36
C GLY A 118 -0.84 -22.50 -2.87
N SER A 119 -1.53 -23.27 -2.02
CA SER A 119 -1.37 -23.23 -0.56
C SER A 119 0.05 -23.48 -0.04
N GLU A 120 0.96 -24.04 -0.84
CA GLU A 120 2.37 -24.25 -0.43
C GLU A 120 3.18 -22.94 -0.33
N TYR A 121 2.84 -21.90 -1.11
CA TYR A 121 3.60 -20.65 -1.17
C TYR A 121 2.75 -19.36 -1.13
N GLU A 122 1.48 -19.39 -1.54
CA GLU A 122 0.58 -18.23 -1.59
C GLU A 122 0.23 -17.67 -0.19
N LEU A 123 0.63 -18.38 0.87
CA LEU A 123 0.50 -18.00 2.28
C LEU A 123 1.85 -17.58 2.89
N SER A 124 2.93 -17.59 2.12
CA SER A 124 4.23 -17.13 2.59
C SER A 124 4.20 -15.62 2.85
N ARG A 125 5.07 -15.17 3.75
CA ARG A 125 5.17 -13.76 4.09
C ARG A 125 5.47 -12.87 2.89
N ALA A 126 6.43 -13.28 2.05
CA ALA A 126 6.81 -12.52 0.86
C ALA A 126 5.63 -12.36 -0.10
N TYR A 127 4.92 -13.46 -0.40
CA TYR A 127 3.74 -13.42 -1.27
C TYR A 127 2.65 -12.51 -0.69
N SER A 128 2.37 -12.65 0.61
CA SER A 128 1.38 -11.85 1.34
C SER A 128 1.69 -10.35 1.32
N GLU A 129 2.98 -10.00 1.44
CA GLU A 129 3.44 -8.63 1.31
C GLU A 129 3.14 -8.07 -0.09
N ASP A 130 3.38 -8.85 -1.14
CA ASP A 130 3.06 -8.44 -2.51
C ASP A 130 1.56 -8.41 -2.80
N VAL A 131 0.74 -9.27 -2.17
CA VAL A 131 -0.73 -9.21 -2.23
C VAL A 131 -1.24 -7.85 -1.75
N TYR A 132 -0.68 -7.31 -0.66
CA TYR A 132 -1.03 -5.97 -0.22
C TYR A 132 -0.54 -4.89 -1.20
N LYS A 133 0.69 -5.00 -1.73
CA LYS A 133 1.22 -4.03 -2.71
C LYS A 133 0.38 -3.98 -3.98
N ILE A 134 0.08 -5.14 -4.57
CA ILE A 134 -0.68 -5.23 -5.81
C ILE A 134 -2.13 -4.78 -5.61
N SER A 135 -2.73 -5.04 -4.45
CA SER A 135 -4.07 -4.53 -4.09
C SER A 135 -4.10 -3.01 -3.95
N ALA A 136 -3.02 -2.39 -3.48
CA ALA A 136 -2.89 -0.94 -3.36
C ALA A 136 -2.61 -0.24 -4.70
N ASP A 137 -2.05 -0.93 -5.70
CA ASP A 137 -1.81 -0.37 -7.05
C ASP A 137 -2.99 -0.59 -8.02
N THR A 138 -3.75 -1.67 -7.83
CA THR A 138 -4.78 -2.08 -8.79
C THR A 138 -6.14 -1.44 -8.48
N SER A 139 -6.75 -0.81 -9.48
CA SER A 139 -8.12 -0.29 -9.37
C SER A 139 -9.15 -1.43 -9.32
N ILE A 140 -10.27 -1.21 -8.62
CA ILE A 140 -11.40 -2.17 -8.58
C ILE A 140 -11.90 -2.49 -9.99
N ARG A 141 -12.02 -1.46 -10.84
CA ARG A 141 -12.46 -1.62 -12.25
C ARG A 141 -11.53 -2.55 -13.03
N ASP A 142 -10.23 -2.37 -12.91
CA ASP A 142 -9.27 -3.15 -13.67
C ASP A 142 -9.23 -4.62 -13.20
N ALA A 143 -9.33 -4.85 -11.88
CA ALA A 143 -9.49 -6.20 -11.32
C ALA A 143 -10.77 -6.88 -11.83
N ARG A 144 -11.90 -6.16 -11.81
CA ARG A 144 -13.20 -6.66 -12.31
C ARG A 144 -13.14 -6.98 -13.80
N LYS A 145 -12.54 -6.09 -14.60
CA LYS A 145 -12.35 -6.28 -16.04
C LYS A 145 -11.48 -7.52 -16.31
N ALA A 146 -10.40 -7.70 -15.57
CA ALA A 146 -9.51 -8.84 -15.71
C ALA A 146 -10.21 -10.18 -15.40
N GLY A 147 -10.99 -10.23 -14.32
CA GLY A 147 -11.69 -11.43 -13.88
C GLY A 147 -12.99 -11.76 -14.61
N ALA A 148 -13.51 -10.89 -15.48
CA ALA A 148 -14.87 -10.98 -16.02
C ALA A 148 -15.20 -12.28 -16.78
N GLU A 149 -14.22 -12.91 -17.43
CA GLU A 149 -14.41 -14.15 -18.20
C GLU A 149 -14.00 -15.42 -17.44
N VAL A 150 -13.33 -15.27 -16.29
CA VAL A 150 -12.72 -16.37 -15.52
C VAL A 150 -13.48 -16.63 -14.23
N VAL A 151 -13.76 -15.58 -13.48
CA VAL A 151 -14.43 -15.65 -12.18
C VAL A 151 -15.95 -15.71 -12.38
N LYS A 152 -16.63 -16.49 -11.53
CA LYS A 152 -18.08 -16.62 -11.57
C LYS A 152 -18.76 -15.27 -11.36
N GLN A 153 -19.56 -14.87 -12.34
CA GLN A 153 -20.39 -13.67 -12.26
C GLN A 153 -21.62 -13.94 -11.39
N VAL A 154 -21.80 -13.13 -10.34
CA VAL A 154 -22.91 -13.19 -9.40
C VAL A 154 -23.56 -11.82 -9.26
N SER A 155 -24.81 -11.77 -8.80
CA SER A 155 -25.55 -10.50 -8.64
C SER A 155 -24.89 -9.53 -7.66
N ASN A 156 -24.22 -10.07 -6.64
CA ASN A 156 -23.44 -9.33 -5.65
C ASN A 156 -21.98 -9.81 -5.69
N PRO A 157 -21.12 -9.23 -6.54
CA PRO A 157 -19.72 -9.62 -6.65
C PRO A 157 -19.00 -9.58 -5.31
N LEU A 158 -18.23 -10.63 -5.03
CA LEU A 158 -17.46 -10.78 -3.80
C LEU A 158 -16.05 -10.20 -3.96
N VAL A 159 -15.47 -9.70 -2.87
CA VAL A 159 -14.10 -9.15 -2.86
C VAL A 159 -13.08 -10.23 -3.27
N SER A 160 -13.31 -11.50 -2.93
CA SER A 160 -12.46 -12.62 -3.35
C SER A 160 -12.31 -12.74 -4.88
N GLY A 161 -13.38 -12.48 -5.62
CA GLY A 161 -13.37 -12.53 -7.08
C GLY A 161 -12.50 -11.45 -7.72
N LEU A 162 -12.31 -10.32 -7.02
CA LEU A 162 -11.42 -9.25 -7.45
C LEU A 162 -9.96 -9.50 -7.07
N LEU A 163 -9.70 -10.27 -6.01
CA LEU A 163 -8.34 -10.67 -5.64
C LEU A 163 -7.80 -11.76 -6.59
N TYR A 164 -8.66 -12.63 -7.11
CA TYR A 164 -8.27 -13.76 -7.95
C TYR A 164 -7.27 -13.38 -9.08
N PRO A 165 -7.52 -12.36 -9.93
CA PRO A 165 -6.60 -12.03 -11.02
C PRO A 165 -5.24 -11.50 -10.54
N LEU A 166 -5.19 -10.93 -9.33
CA LEU A 166 -3.97 -10.36 -8.76
C LEU A 166 -3.07 -11.47 -8.20
N LEU A 167 -3.68 -12.48 -7.56
CA LEU A 167 -2.94 -13.67 -7.12
C LEU A 167 -2.37 -14.44 -8.31
N GLN A 168 -3.18 -14.65 -9.36
CA GLN A 168 -2.70 -15.27 -10.59
C GLN A 168 -1.54 -14.50 -11.24
N ALA A 169 -1.53 -13.17 -11.14
CA ALA A 169 -0.40 -12.37 -11.61
C ALA A 169 0.87 -12.61 -10.78
N LEU A 170 0.76 -12.67 -9.44
CA LEU A 170 1.90 -12.94 -8.57
C LEU A 170 2.47 -14.35 -8.77
N ASP A 171 1.66 -15.33 -9.15
CA ASP A 171 2.12 -16.69 -9.43
C ASP A 171 3.23 -16.73 -10.49
N GLU A 172 3.18 -15.84 -11.50
CA GLU A 172 4.24 -15.72 -12.52
C GLU A 172 5.63 -15.40 -11.93
N GLU A 173 5.66 -14.62 -10.85
CA GLU A 173 6.90 -14.24 -10.17
C GLU A 173 7.34 -15.32 -9.18
N TYR A 174 6.41 -15.80 -8.35
CA TYR A 174 6.72 -16.73 -7.26
C TYR A 174 6.97 -18.17 -7.73
N LEU A 175 6.48 -18.54 -8.91
CA LEU A 175 6.88 -19.78 -9.59
C LEU A 175 8.17 -19.61 -10.41
N HIS A 176 8.72 -18.39 -10.48
CA HIS A 176 9.97 -18.05 -11.17
C HIS A 176 10.00 -18.42 -12.66
N VAL A 177 8.84 -18.42 -13.32
CA VAL A 177 8.70 -18.82 -14.72
C VAL A 177 9.16 -17.74 -15.71
N ASP A 178 9.23 -18.10 -16.98
CA ASP A 178 9.42 -17.20 -18.12
C ASP A 178 8.12 -17.01 -18.93
N ALA A 179 7.19 -17.97 -18.83
CA ALA A 179 5.90 -17.93 -19.50
C ALA A 179 4.74 -18.49 -18.67
N GLN A 180 3.53 -18.06 -19.01
CA GLN A 180 2.29 -18.66 -18.57
C GLN A 180 1.52 -19.22 -19.77
N PHE A 181 1.02 -20.45 -19.62
CA PHE A 181 0.13 -21.10 -20.57
C PHE A 181 -1.29 -21.16 -20.00
N GLY A 182 -2.30 -20.85 -20.82
CA GLY A 182 -3.71 -20.96 -20.46
C GLY A 182 -4.63 -20.89 -21.68
N GLY A 183 -5.93 -20.80 -21.44
CA GLY A 183 -6.92 -20.56 -22.49
C GLY A 183 -7.03 -19.08 -22.85
N VAL A 184 -7.60 -18.78 -24.02
CA VAL A 184 -7.85 -17.39 -24.46
C VAL A 184 -8.86 -16.65 -23.56
N ASP A 185 -9.68 -17.38 -22.80
CA ASP A 185 -10.55 -16.84 -21.75
C ASP A 185 -9.76 -16.15 -20.61
N GLN A 186 -8.49 -16.51 -20.41
CA GLN A 186 -7.60 -15.88 -19.43
C GLN A 186 -6.88 -14.63 -19.96
N ARG A 187 -7.08 -14.28 -21.25
CA ARG A 187 -6.34 -13.19 -21.91
C ARG A 187 -6.40 -11.88 -21.13
N LYS A 188 -7.54 -11.54 -20.54
CA LYS A 188 -7.68 -10.29 -19.76
C LYS A 188 -6.85 -10.28 -18.49
N ILE A 189 -6.64 -11.44 -17.85
CA ILE A 189 -5.72 -11.59 -16.71
C ILE A 189 -4.29 -11.46 -17.20
N PHE A 190 -3.91 -12.12 -18.30
CA PHE A 190 -2.55 -12.00 -18.87
C PHE A 190 -2.18 -10.55 -19.20
N MET A 191 -3.11 -9.79 -19.78
CA MET A 191 -2.90 -8.36 -20.04
C MET A 191 -2.81 -7.51 -18.76
N LEU A 192 -3.45 -7.96 -17.67
CA LEU A 192 -3.29 -7.34 -16.36
C LEU A 192 -1.87 -7.58 -15.83
N CYS A 193 -1.37 -8.82 -15.90
CA CYS A 193 -0.02 -9.22 -15.48
C CYS A 193 1.05 -8.36 -16.16
N GLU A 194 0.97 -8.26 -17.49
CA GLU A 194 1.86 -7.46 -18.35
C GLU A 194 2.01 -5.99 -17.92
N ARG A 195 0.96 -5.43 -17.30
CA ARG A 195 0.92 -4.04 -16.87
C ARG A 195 1.35 -3.86 -15.42
N ILE A 196 1.00 -4.80 -14.54
CA ILE A 196 1.11 -4.64 -13.10
C ILE A 196 2.43 -5.19 -12.55
N LEU A 197 2.91 -6.33 -13.05
CA LEU A 197 4.19 -6.90 -12.59
C LEU A 197 5.36 -5.92 -12.73
N PRO A 198 5.52 -5.17 -13.83
CA PRO A 198 6.57 -4.15 -13.95
C PRO A 198 6.49 -3.03 -12.91
N ARG A 199 5.29 -2.70 -12.41
CA ARG A 199 5.12 -1.67 -11.38
C ARG A 199 5.57 -2.14 -10.00
N LEU A 200 5.52 -3.44 -9.74
CA LEU A 200 6.13 -4.07 -8.57
C LEU A 200 7.64 -4.30 -8.74
N GLY A 201 8.20 -4.02 -9.92
CA GLY A 201 9.61 -4.24 -10.23
C GLY A 201 9.92 -5.64 -10.78
N TYR A 202 8.89 -6.42 -11.12
CA TYR A 202 9.03 -7.76 -11.67
C TYR A 202 9.08 -7.75 -13.20
N LYS A 203 9.71 -8.78 -13.79
CA LYS A 203 9.75 -8.93 -15.25
C LYS A 203 8.34 -9.18 -15.81
N LYS A 204 8.16 -8.92 -17.11
CA LYS A 204 7.02 -9.40 -17.91
C LYS A 204 7.18 -10.89 -18.22
N ARG A 205 6.11 -11.56 -18.69
CA ARG A 205 6.14 -12.98 -19.08
C ARG A 205 5.55 -13.17 -20.47
N VAL A 206 5.97 -14.24 -21.13
CA VAL A 206 5.34 -14.68 -22.37
C VAL A 206 4.00 -15.33 -22.03
N HIS A 207 2.93 -14.99 -22.73
CA HIS A 207 1.62 -15.64 -22.54
C HIS A 207 1.25 -16.46 -23.77
N LEU A 208 0.95 -17.74 -23.54
CA LEU A 208 0.61 -18.74 -24.54
C LEU A 208 -0.87 -19.11 -24.39
N MET A 209 -1.69 -18.85 -25.39
CA MET A 209 -3.15 -18.99 -25.28
C MET A 209 -3.69 -20.06 -26.23
N ASN A 210 -4.28 -21.11 -25.65
CA ASN A 210 -5.05 -22.10 -26.40
C ASN A 210 -6.42 -21.54 -26.83
N PRO A 211 -6.95 -21.96 -27.97
CA PRO A 211 -8.31 -21.63 -28.38
C PRO A 211 -9.35 -22.28 -27.47
N MET A 212 -10.57 -21.73 -27.49
CA MET A 212 -11.72 -22.40 -26.88
C MET A 212 -12.14 -23.59 -27.76
N VAL A 213 -11.80 -24.81 -27.33
CA VAL A 213 -12.12 -26.04 -28.07
C VAL A 213 -13.54 -26.51 -27.73
N PRO A 214 -14.40 -26.76 -28.74
CA PRO A 214 -15.76 -27.27 -28.50
C PRO A 214 -15.72 -28.67 -27.90
N GLY A 215 -16.77 -28.98 -27.14
CA GLY A 215 -17.02 -30.31 -26.60
C GLY A 215 -17.33 -31.35 -27.65
N LEU A 216 -17.08 -32.61 -27.31
CA LEU A 216 -17.46 -33.77 -28.13
C LEU A 216 -18.95 -33.76 -28.50
N THR A 217 -19.80 -33.07 -27.74
CA THR A 217 -21.25 -32.92 -28.00
C THR A 217 -21.62 -31.68 -28.83
N GLY A 218 -20.68 -30.83 -29.24
CA GLY A 218 -20.91 -29.68 -30.14
C GLY A 218 -21.15 -28.32 -29.46
N GLY A 219 -21.02 -28.23 -28.13
CA GLY A 219 -21.15 -26.98 -27.35
C GLY A 219 -19.98 -26.75 -26.39
N LYS A 220 -20.06 -25.72 -25.51
CA LYS A 220 -19.10 -25.56 -24.40
C LYS A 220 -19.30 -26.73 -23.42
N MET A 221 -18.25 -27.51 -23.12
CA MET A 221 -18.36 -28.58 -22.13
C MET A 221 -18.56 -27.98 -20.74
N SER A 222 -19.76 -28.12 -20.19
CA SER A 222 -20.11 -27.70 -18.84
C SER A 222 -19.92 -28.86 -17.86
N ALA A 223 -19.33 -28.60 -16.71
CA ALA A 223 -19.22 -29.59 -15.63
C ALA A 223 -20.60 -29.99 -15.06
N SER A 224 -21.67 -29.22 -15.35
CA SER A 224 -22.99 -29.32 -14.73
C SER A 224 -23.97 -30.30 -15.41
N GLU A 225 -23.70 -30.76 -16.64
CA GLU A 225 -24.57 -31.69 -17.37
C GLU A 225 -23.86 -33.04 -17.55
N ALA A 226 -24.31 -34.07 -16.81
CA ALA A 226 -23.65 -35.38 -16.76
C ALA A 226 -23.58 -36.10 -18.13
N ASP A 227 -24.59 -35.91 -18.97
CA ASP A 227 -24.68 -36.51 -20.31
C ASP A 227 -23.83 -35.75 -21.36
N SER A 228 -23.41 -34.53 -21.05
CA SER A 228 -22.65 -33.67 -21.97
C SER A 228 -21.14 -33.92 -21.96
N LYS A 229 -20.64 -34.70 -20.99
CA LYS A 229 -19.21 -34.90 -20.71
C LYS A 229 -18.85 -36.38 -20.52
N ILE A 230 -17.59 -36.71 -20.79
CA ILE A 230 -17.00 -38.02 -20.48
C ILE A 230 -16.03 -37.80 -19.31
N ASP A 231 -16.39 -38.30 -18.13
CA ASP A 231 -15.53 -38.26 -16.93
C ASP A 231 -14.30 -39.19 -17.10
N MET A 232 -13.17 -38.81 -16.50
CA MET A 232 -11.91 -39.55 -16.64
C MET A 232 -11.96 -40.97 -16.07
N LEU A 233 -12.90 -41.26 -15.16
CA LEU A 233 -13.05 -42.56 -14.51
C LEU A 233 -14.23 -43.39 -15.06
N GLU A 234 -14.92 -42.93 -16.09
CA GLU A 234 -16.01 -43.67 -16.73
C GLU A 234 -15.55 -45.00 -17.35
N SER A 235 -16.44 -46.00 -17.35
CA SER A 235 -16.18 -47.30 -17.95
C SER A 235 -16.07 -47.20 -19.47
N SER A 236 -15.27 -48.09 -20.06
CA SER A 236 -15.07 -48.18 -21.52
C SER A 236 -16.40 -48.27 -22.30
N GLU A 237 -17.38 -49.01 -21.76
CA GLU A 237 -18.73 -49.10 -22.36
C GLU A 237 -19.44 -47.74 -22.37
N SER A 238 -19.40 -47.00 -21.26
CA SER A 238 -20.05 -45.68 -21.16
C SER A 238 -19.40 -44.67 -22.11
N VAL A 239 -18.06 -44.66 -22.19
CA VAL A 239 -17.30 -43.83 -23.13
C VAL A 239 -17.74 -44.10 -24.57
N ARG A 240 -17.85 -45.37 -24.96
CA ARG A 240 -18.30 -45.78 -26.30
C ARG A 240 -19.73 -45.29 -26.60
N GLN A 241 -20.64 -45.45 -25.65
CA GLN A 241 -22.04 -45.02 -25.80
C GLN A 241 -22.15 -43.50 -25.95
N LYS A 242 -21.38 -42.72 -25.17
CA LYS A 242 -21.37 -41.25 -25.27
C LYS A 242 -20.74 -40.76 -26.57
N LEU A 243 -19.64 -41.37 -27.01
CA LEU A 243 -19.04 -41.05 -28.32
C LEU A 243 -19.94 -41.38 -29.50
N ALA A 244 -20.72 -42.47 -29.44
CA ALA A 244 -21.70 -42.79 -30.48
C ALA A 244 -22.78 -41.69 -30.62
N LYS A 245 -23.12 -41.01 -29.52
CA LYS A 245 -24.08 -39.89 -29.50
C LYS A 245 -23.44 -38.52 -29.79
N ALA A 246 -22.11 -38.45 -29.87
CA ALA A 246 -21.38 -37.21 -30.14
C ALA A 246 -21.79 -36.62 -31.49
N SER A 247 -22.11 -35.33 -31.50
CA SER A 247 -22.44 -34.60 -32.73
C SER A 247 -21.21 -34.53 -33.64
N CYS A 248 -21.33 -35.11 -34.83
CA CYS A 248 -20.28 -35.10 -35.85
C CYS A 248 -20.96 -34.97 -37.24
N PRO A 249 -21.50 -33.77 -37.56
CA PRO A 249 -22.29 -33.58 -38.77
C PRO A 249 -21.42 -33.68 -40.03
N PRO A 250 -21.82 -34.46 -41.05
CA PRO A 250 -21.06 -34.59 -42.29
C PRO A 250 -20.83 -33.24 -42.96
N GLY A 251 -19.63 -33.02 -43.51
CA GLY A 251 -19.30 -31.80 -44.23
C GLY A 251 -18.96 -30.58 -43.36
N GLN A 252 -19.08 -30.67 -42.02
CA GLN A 252 -18.70 -29.58 -41.11
C GLN A 252 -17.23 -29.72 -40.66
N THR A 253 -16.50 -28.62 -40.74
CA THR A 253 -15.11 -28.50 -40.26
C THR A 253 -15.05 -28.36 -38.73
N ALA A 254 -13.84 -28.46 -38.15
CA ALA A 254 -13.68 -28.11 -36.73
C ALA A 254 -14.04 -26.65 -36.44
N SER A 255 -13.77 -25.72 -37.38
CA SER A 255 -14.12 -24.30 -37.26
C SER A 255 -15.64 -24.03 -37.27
N ASP A 256 -16.42 -24.91 -37.90
CA ASP A 256 -17.89 -24.82 -37.92
C ASP A 256 -18.53 -25.33 -36.60
N GLY A 257 -17.72 -25.80 -35.64
CA GLY A 257 -18.19 -26.31 -34.35
C GLY A 257 -18.23 -27.84 -34.25
N ASN A 258 -17.63 -28.58 -35.18
CA ASN A 258 -17.54 -30.05 -35.09
C ASN A 258 -16.59 -30.47 -33.95
N GLY A 259 -17.18 -30.85 -32.80
CA GLY A 259 -16.47 -31.24 -31.59
C GLY A 259 -15.58 -32.48 -31.72
N VAL A 260 -15.98 -33.46 -32.54
CA VAL A 260 -15.18 -34.67 -32.77
C VAL A 260 -13.94 -34.34 -33.60
N LEU A 261 -14.08 -33.57 -34.68
CA LEU A 261 -12.92 -33.11 -35.46
C LEU A 261 -12.01 -32.20 -34.65
N ALA A 262 -12.57 -31.29 -33.85
CA ALA A 262 -11.78 -30.44 -32.96
C ALA A 262 -10.97 -31.28 -31.96
N PHE A 263 -11.58 -32.30 -31.34
CA PHE A 263 -10.85 -33.21 -30.45
C PHE A 263 -9.75 -33.97 -31.20
N VAL A 264 -9.99 -34.38 -32.44
CA VAL A 264 -8.94 -34.98 -33.28
C VAL A 264 -7.80 -33.99 -33.53
N LYS A 265 -8.10 -32.75 -33.94
CA LYS A 265 -7.11 -31.70 -34.21
C LYS A 265 -6.21 -31.38 -33.02
N PHE A 266 -6.82 -31.16 -31.86
CA PHE A 266 -6.14 -30.63 -30.68
C PHE A 266 -5.59 -31.72 -29.75
N VAL A 267 -6.12 -32.94 -29.82
CA VAL A 267 -5.74 -34.03 -28.92
C VAL A 267 -5.17 -35.24 -29.67
N ILE A 268 -5.96 -35.89 -30.53
CA ILE A 268 -5.56 -37.19 -31.10
C ILE A 268 -4.39 -37.05 -32.06
N PHE A 269 -4.44 -36.08 -32.98
CA PHE A 269 -3.41 -35.88 -33.99
C PHE A 269 -2.05 -35.52 -33.37
N PRO A 270 -1.96 -34.55 -32.44
CA PRO A 270 -0.68 -34.23 -31.83
C PRO A 270 -0.20 -35.34 -30.89
N MET A 271 -1.10 -36.06 -30.22
CA MET A 271 -0.74 -37.25 -29.43
C MET A 271 -0.12 -38.35 -30.28
N ALA A 272 -0.65 -38.59 -31.48
CA ALA A 272 -0.08 -39.56 -32.42
C ALA A 272 1.33 -39.15 -32.86
N HIS A 273 1.57 -37.86 -33.11
CA HIS A 273 2.89 -37.33 -33.47
C HIS A 273 3.92 -37.37 -32.34
N LEU A 274 3.49 -37.32 -31.08
CA LEU A 274 4.38 -37.46 -29.93
C LEU A 274 4.88 -38.91 -29.74
N SER A 275 4.23 -39.89 -30.36
CA SER A 275 4.66 -41.28 -30.34
C SER A 275 5.89 -41.51 -31.22
N ALA A 276 6.89 -42.20 -30.68
CA ALA A 276 8.15 -42.52 -31.38
C ALA A 276 7.97 -43.33 -32.69
N SER A 277 6.79 -43.92 -32.91
CA SER A 277 6.45 -44.75 -34.06
C SER A 277 5.61 -44.03 -35.14
N SER A 278 5.47 -42.71 -35.06
CA SER A 278 4.53 -41.91 -35.86
C SER A 278 4.79 -41.99 -37.38
N THR A 279 3.93 -42.70 -38.11
CA THR A 279 3.81 -42.66 -39.59
C THR A 279 2.58 -41.88 -40.07
N GLY A 280 1.87 -41.22 -39.16
CA GLY A 280 0.57 -40.56 -39.40
C GLY A 280 -0.54 -41.13 -38.52
N LEU A 281 -1.73 -40.55 -38.60
CA LEU A 281 -2.93 -41.01 -37.89
C LEU A 281 -3.77 -41.92 -38.79
N LYS A 282 -4.04 -43.15 -38.34
CA LYS A 282 -4.94 -44.08 -39.05
C LYS A 282 -6.39 -43.81 -38.67
N VAL A 283 -7.24 -43.53 -39.66
CA VAL A 283 -8.70 -43.37 -39.50
C VAL A 283 -9.42 -44.24 -40.53
N GLY A 284 -10.15 -45.24 -40.06
CA GLY A 284 -10.64 -46.32 -40.94
C GLY A 284 -9.46 -47.06 -41.56
N ASP A 285 -9.45 -47.20 -42.89
CA ASP A 285 -8.37 -47.86 -43.64
C ASP A 285 -7.31 -46.90 -44.20
N ARG A 286 -7.43 -45.59 -43.92
CA ARG A 286 -6.54 -44.55 -44.44
C ARG A 286 -5.61 -44.01 -43.37
N VAL A 287 -4.41 -43.60 -43.76
CA VAL A 287 -3.41 -42.94 -42.90
C VAL A 287 -3.23 -41.51 -43.37
N PHE A 288 -3.28 -40.56 -42.43
CA PHE A 288 -3.18 -39.12 -42.68
C PHE A 288 -1.92 -38.57 -42.02
N THR A 289 -1.14 -37.76 -42.76
CA THR A 289 0.11 -37.20 -42.24
C THR A 289 -0.08 -35.82 -41.63
N THR A 290 -1.06 -35.07 -42.14
CA THR A 290 -1.48 -33.76 -41.61
C THR A 290 -2.97 -33.77 -41.25
N TYR A 291 -3.36 -32.85 -40.35
CA TYR A 291 -4.76 -32.72 -39.94
C TYR A 291 -5.61 -32.21 -41.11
N GLU A 292 -5.05 -31.33 -41.93
CA GLU A 292 -5.70 -30.71 -43.08
C GLU A 292 -6.11 -31.77 -44.12
N GLU A 293 -5.28 -32.79 -44.34
CA GLU A 293 -5.63 -33.94 -45.20
C GLU A 293 -6.84 -34.72 -44.66
N LEU A 294 -6.89 -34.91 -43.33
CA LEU A 294 -7.99 -35.61 -42.67
C LEU A 294 -9.29 -34.79 -42.73
N GLU A 295 -9.22 -33.49 -42.43
CA GLU A 295 -10.37 -32.59 -42.47
C GLU A 295 -10.95 -32.50 -43.89
N ALA A 296 -10.09 -32.34 -44.91
CA ALA A 296 -10.52 -32.33 -46.30
C ALA A 296 -11.19 -33.67 -46.71
N ALA A 297 -10.65 -34.81 -46.26
CA ALA A 297 -11.24 -36.12 -46.54
C ALA A 297 -12.58 -36.35 -45.82
N TYR A 298 -12.79 -35.76 -44.64
CA TYR A 298 -14.08 -35.78 -43.96
C TYR A 298 -15.12 -34.88 -44.64
N VAL A 299 -14.71 -33.66 -45.01
CA VAL A 299 -15.61 -32.67 -45.65
C VAL A 299 -16.04 -33.13 -47.04
N ALA A 300 -15.15 -33.76 -47.81
CA ALA A 300 -15.45 -34.24 -49.16
C ALA A 300 -16.54 -35.34 -49.19
N GLY A 301 -16.65 -36.16 -48.14
CA GLY A 301 -17.64 -37.24 -48.05
C GLY A 301 -17.51 -38.34 -49.13
N GLY A 302 -18.49 -39.25 -49.19
CA GLY A 302 -18.58 -40.34 -50.19
C GLY A 302 -17.77 -41.61 -49.86
N ASP A 303 -17.74 -42.57 -50.80
CA ASP A 303 -17.08 -43.89 -50.65
C ASP A 303 -15.55 -43.83 -50.49
N ALA A 304 -14.94 -42.70 -50.87
CA ALA A 304 -13.51 -42.43 -50.68
C ALA A 304 -13.21 -41.51 -49.48
N GLY A 305 -14.23 -40.97 -48.80
CA GLY A 305 -14.11 -40.03 -47.68
C GLY A 305 -13.98 -40.70 -46.31
N VAL A 306 -13.80 -39.89 -45.27
CA VAL A 306 -13.80 -40.37 -43.88
C VAL A 306 -15.20 -40.25 -43.29
N SER A 307 -15.76 -41.33 -42.75
CA SER A 307 -17.08 -41.31 -42.13
C SER A 307 -17.04 -40.78 -40.68
N ALA A 308 -18.18 -40.26 -40.20
CA ALA A 308 -18.33 -39.82 -38.81
C ALA A 308 -18.07 -40.96 -37.81
N ASP A 309 -18.49 -42.18 -38.12
CA ASP A 309 -18.26 -43.34 -37.25
C ASP A 309 -16.79 -43.78 -37.23
N ALA A 310 -16.08 -43.66 -38.36
CA ALA A 310 -14.64 -43.88 -38.39
C ALA A 310 -13.88 -42.86 -37.51
N LEU A 311 -14.28 -41.59 -37.51
CA LEU A 311 -13.71 -40.58 -36.61
C LEU A 311 -14.02 -40.88 -35.14
N ARG A 312 -15.27 -41.19 -34.80
CA ARG A 312 -15.67 -41.55 -33.42
C ARG A 312 -14.89 -42.77 -32.91
N THR A 313 -14.70 -43.77 -33.78
CA THR A 313 -13.92 -44.98 -33.48
C THR A 313 -12.45 -44.64 -33.26
N CYS A 314 -11.86 -43.82 -34.15
CA CYS A 314 -10.49 -43.33 -33.99
C CYS A 314 -10.31 -42.58 -32.65
N VAL A 315 -11.26 -41.72 -32.29
CA VAL A 315 -11.24 -41.02 -30.99
C VAL A 315 -11.31 -42.03 -29.84
N PHE A 316 -12.25 -42.99 -29.89
CA PHE A 316 -12.39 -44.02 -28.86
C PHE A 316 -11.10 -44.82 -28.66
N ASP A 317 -10.50 -45.34 -29.72
CA ASP A 317 -9.33 -46.22 -29.65
C ASP A 317 -8.11 -45.52 -29.02
N HIS A 318 -7.93 -44.23 -29.34
CA HIS A 318 -6.85 -43.42 -28.78
C HIS A 318 -7.17 -42.91 -27.36
N LEU A 319 -8.44 -42.66 -27.05
CA LEU A 319 -8.86 -42.08 -25.77
C LEU A 319 -8.99 -43.12 -24.65
N ASP A 320 -9.72 -44.22 -24.90
CA ASP A 320 -10.06 -45.19 -23.86
C ASP A 320 -8.81 -45.90 -23.31
N SER A 321 -7.85 -46.21 -24.17
CA SER A 321 -6.57 -46.79 -23.73
C SER A 321 -5.77 -45.88 -22.80
N ARG A 322 -5.94 -44.55 -22.92
CA ARG A 322 -5.29 -43.55 -22.05
C ARG A 322 -6.06 -43.36 -20.75
N MET A 323 -7.39 -43.33 -20.83
CA MET A 323 -8.26 -43.32 -19.66
C MET A 323 -8.05 -44.57 -18.80
N GLU A 324 -7.76 -45.73 -19.41
CA GLU A 324 -7.47 -46.97 -18.70
C GLU A 324 -6.27 -46.87 -17.75
N VAL A 325 -5.23 -46.11 -18.14
CA VAL A 325 -4.07 -45.83 -17.26
C VAL A 325 -4.52 -45.07 -16.01
N VAL A 326 -5.41 -44.08 -16.18
CA VAL A 326 -5.97 -43.29 -15.08
C VAL A 326 -6.87 -44.15 -14.19
N ARG A 327 -7.78 -44.95 -14.78
CA ARG A 327 -8.67 -45.87 -14.03
C ARG A 327 -7.90 -46.84 -13.14
N ARG A 328 -6.83 -47.45 -13.67
CA ARG A 328 -5.97 -48.36 -12.88
C ARG A 328 -5.31 -47.68 -11.69
N LYS A 329 -4.95 -46.40 -11.82
CA LYS A 329 -4.37 -45.61 -10.73
C LYS A 329 -5.35 -45.44 -9.57
N PHE A 330 -6.61 -45.17 -9.87
CA PHE A 330 -7.68 -45.05 -8.87
C PHE A 330 -8.18 -46.39 -8.32
N ALA A 331 -7.84 -47.51 -8.97
CA ALA A 331 -8.08 -48.85 -8.41
C ALA A 331 -7.07 -49.24 -7.31
N LEU A 332 -5.97 -48.48 -7.14
CA LEU A 332 -5.01 -48.72 -6.07
C LEU A 332 -5.62 -48.37 -4.70
N PRO A 333 -5.39 -49.19 -3.64
CA PRO A 333 -6.01 -48.99 -2.32
C PRO A 333 -5.83 -47.58 -1.74
N GLN A 334 -4.66 -46.96 -1.96
CA GLN A 334 -4.33 -45.63 -1.46
C GLN A 334 -5.14 -44.48 -2.11
N PHE A 335 -5.73 -44.71 -3.28
CA PHE A 335 -6.52 -43.71 -4.01
C PHE A 335 -8.01 -44.09 -4.12
N ALA A 336 -8.42 -45.24 -3.56
CA ALA A 336 -9.76 -45.77 -3.72
C ALA A 336 -10.85 -44.88 -3.08
N SER A 337 -10.57 -44.26 -1.93
CA SER A 337 -11.50 -43.33 -1.27
C SER A 337 -11.46 -41.91 -1.83
N LEU A 338 -10.37 -41.53 -2.51
CA LEU A 338 -10.13 -40.15 -2.93
C LEU A 338 -11.26 -39.55 -3.79
N PRO A 339 -11.90 -40.28 -4.74
CA PRO A 339 -13.02 -39.76 -5.50
C PRO A 339 -14.24 -39.39 -4.64
N SER A 340 -14.57 -40.19 -3.62
CA SER A 340 -15.67 -39.90 -2.70
C SER A 340 -15.30 -38.78 -1.72
N ASP A 341 -14.05 -38.75 -1.25
CA ASP A 341 -13.57 -37.71 -0.34
C ASP A 341 -13.53 -36.32 -1.02
N ALA A 342 -13.15 -36.27 -2.30
CA ALA A 342 -13.08 -35.03 -3.08
C ALA A 342 -14.44 -34.55 -3.61
N TYR A 343 -15.39 -35.47 -3.82
CA TYR A 343 -16.73 -35.20 -4.36
C TYR A 343 -17.80 -36.01 -3.60
N PRO A 344 -18.05 -35.68 -2.33
CA PRO A 344 -19.03 -36.38 -1.50
C PRO A 344 -20.44 -36.19 -2.06
N THR A 345 -21.31 -37.18 -1.85
CA THR A 345 -22.73 -37.09 -2.21
C THR A 345 -23.49 -36.23 -1.18
N ASP A 346 -24.71 -35.78 -1.50
CA ASP A 346 -25.48 -34.93 -0.59
C ASP A 346 -25.74 -35.58 0.79
N ASP A 347 -25.83 -36.92 0.84
CA ASP A 347 -26.01 -37.70 2.07
C ASP A 347 -24.74 -37.75 2.95
N ASP A 348 -23.54 -37.56 2.35
CA ASP A 348 -22.25 -37.64 3.04
C ASP A 348 -21.79 -36.29 3.65
N LYS A 349 -22.41 -35.18 3.26
CA LYS A 349 -21.98 -33.81 3.65
C LYS A 349 -22.06 -33.53 5.15
N THR A 350 -22.99 -34.18 5.85
CA THR A 350 -23.20 -34.00 7.30
C THR A 350 -22.08 -34.61 8.15
N HIS A 351 -21.44 -35.68 7.68
CA HIS A 351 -20.36 -36.37 8.41
C HIS A 351 -18.98 -35.73 8.18
N VAL A 352 -18.76 -35.09 7.03
CA VAL A 352 -17.48 -34.44 6.71
C VAL A 352 -17.29 -33.13 7.48
N GLU A 353 -18.39 -32.41 7.79
CA GLU A 353 -18.34 -31.16 8.59
C GLU A 353 -17.85 -31.38 10.04
N GLU A 354 -18.05 -32.57 10.62
CA GLU A 354 -17.62 -32.90 11.99
C GLU A 354 -16.15 -33.38 12.10
N SER A 355 -15.52 -33.79 10.99
CA SER A 355 -14.16 -34.31 10.99
C SER A 355 -13.13 -33.21 10.67
N ARG A 356 -12.38 -32.76 11.68
CA ARG A 356 -11.21 -31.86 11.59
C ARG A 356 -10.32 -32.21 10.36
N SER A 357 -9.71 -31.27 9.61
CA SER A 357 -8.81 -30.22 10.10
C SER A 357 -8.46 -29.17 9.04
N THR A 358 -8.29 -27.92 9.49
CA THR A 358 -7.49 -26.86 8.84
C THR A 358 -6.00 -27.20 8.75
N ALA A 359 -5.56 -28.32 9.34
CA ALA A 359 -4.15 -28.66 9.55
C ALA A 359 -3.40 -29.10 8.28
N SER A 360 -4.09 -29.26 7.14
CA SER A 360 -3.47 -29.78 5.91
C SER A 360 -3.14 -28.72 4.85
N LEU A 361 -3.62 -27.47 4.99
CA LEU A 361 -3.39 -26.39 4.00
C LEU A 361 -2.34 -25.37 4.45
N THR A 362 -2.13 -25.20 5.75
CA THR A 362 -0.97 -24.45 6.23
C THR A 362 0.20 -25.41 6.26
N ALA A 363 1.05 -25.35 5.24
CA ALA A 363 2.39 -25.93 5.34
C ALA A 363 3.05 -25.45 6.65
N ALA A 364 3.91 -26.29 7.23
CA ALA A 364 4.63 -26.05 8.48
C ALA A 364 5.66 -24.91 8.37
N HIS A 365 5.21 -23.74 7.93
CA HIS A 365 5.95 -22.49 7.88
C HIS A 365 5.85 -21.84 9.27
N ASP A 366 6.93 -21.17 9.69
CA ASP A 366 7.04 -20.48 10.98
C ASP A 366 5.96 -19.39 11.13
N ASP A 367 4.75 -19.79 11.51
CA ASP A 367 3.63 -18.87 11.71
C ASP A 367 3.84 -18.11 13.02
N ARG A 368 4.22 -16.83 12.88
CA ARG A 368 4.44 -15.94 14.03
C ARG A 368 3.15 -15.62 14.79
N MET A 369 1.98 -16.03 14.31
CA MET A 369 0.72 -15.91 15.06
C MET A 369 0.80 -16.57 16.44
N ALA A 370 1.48 -17.71 16.57
CA ALA A 370 1.67 -18.36 17.88
C ALA A 370 2.46 -17.46 18.85
N SER A 371 3.43 -16.70 18.35
CA SER A 371 4.20 -15.75 19.14
C SER A 371 3.35 -14.57 19.63
N ILE A 372 2.42 -14.09 18.81
CA ILE A 372 1.46 -13.04 19.18
C ILE A 372 0.55 -13.52 20.33
N ILE A 373 -0.01 -14.72 20.19
CA ILE A 373 -0.86 -15.33 21.22
C ILE A 373 -0.07 -15.53 22.52
N ALA A 374 1.18 -16.00 22.43
CA ALA A 374 2.05 -16.16 23.60
C ALA A 374 2.36 -14.82 24.29
N ARG A 375 2.61 -13.74 23.54
CA ARG A 375 2.81 -12.39 24.10
C ARG A 375 1.58 -11.88 24.83
N LEU A 376 0.38 -12.12 24.29
CA LEU A 376 -0.86 -11.76 24.96
C LEU A 376 -1.00 -12.53 26.29
N ALA A 377 -0.82 -13.85 26.25
CA ALA A 377 -0.91 -14.70 27.43
C ALA A 377 0.15 -14.34 28.50
N THR A 378 1.36 -13.96 28.08
CA THR A 378 2.44 -13.55 29.00
C THR A 378 2.05 -12.29 29.77
N THR A 379 1.44 -11.30 29.12
CA THR A 379 0.95 -10.11 29.82
C THR A 379 -0.16 -10.47 30.81
N GLU A 380 -1.11 -11.30 30.39
CA GLU A 380 -2.27 -11.71 31.21
C GLU A 380 -1.88 -12.50 32.47
N GLN A 381 -0.82 -13.29 32.42
CA GLN A 381 -0.32 -14.04 33.60
C GLN A 381 0.07 -13.13 34.78
N HIS A 382 0.39 -11.86 34.51
CA HIS A 382 0.78 -10.89 35.53
C HIS A 382 -0.40 -10.02 36.00
N LEU A 383 -1.59 -10.22 35.44
CA LEU A 383 -2.79 -9.45 35.78
C LEU A 383 -3.69 -10.24 36.74
N GLU A 384 -4.36 -9.52 37.63
CA GLU A 384 -5.42 -10.07 38.46
C GLU A 384 -6.63 -10.47 37.60
N PRO A 385 -7.49 -11.41 38.06
CA PRO A 385 -8.75 -11.69 37.39
C PRO A 385 -9.63 -10.43 37.31
N PHE A 386 -10.31 -10.26 36.18
CA PHE A 386 -11.25 -9.17 35.96
C PHE A 386 -12.60 -9.46 36.61
N GLU A 387 -13.06 -8.57 37.49
CA GLU A 387 -14.33 -8.75 38.23
C GLU A 387 -15.28 -7.54 38.13
N ASP A 388 -14.77 -6.33 37.84
CA ASP A 388 -15.55 -5.09 37.92
C ASP A 388 -15.93 -4.52 36.53
N VAL A 389 -17.05 -5.02 35.99
CA VAL A 389 -17.64 -4.53 34.73
C VAL A 389 -18.10 -3.07 34.84
N HIS A 390 -18.53 -2.63 36.03
CA HIS A 390 -19.03 -1.27 36.24
C HIS A 390 -17.92 -0.22 36.19
N ALA A 391 -16.73 -0.53 36.70
CA ALA A 391 -15.55 0.32 36.57
C ALA A 391 -15.26 0.62 35.10
N VAL A 392 -15.29 -0.39 34.22
CA VAL A 392 -15.07 -0.21 32.78
C VAL A 392 -16.18 0.60 32.13
N ALA A 393 -17.45 0.29 32.42
CA ALA A 393 -18.59 1.01 31.85
C ALA A 393 -18.62 2.49 32.28
N SER A 394 -18.16 2.82 33.50
CA SER A 394 -18.08 4.20 33.97
C SER A 394 -17.04 5.06 33.22
N LEU A 395 -16.05 4.41 32.60
CA LEU A 395 -14.99 5.07 31.84
C LEU A 395 -15.33 5.22 30.35
N LEU A 396 -16.39 4.56 29.88
CA LEU A 396 -16.74 4.46 28.46
C LEU A 396 -18.20 4.83 28.23
N ALA A 397 -18.42 5.91 27.49
CA ALA A 397 -19.76 6.34 27.14
C ALA A 397 -20.47 5.29 26.26
N GLY A 398 -21.71 4.95 26.60
CA GLY A 398 -22.59 4.12 25.77
C GLY A 398 -22.31 2.62 25.78
N VAL A 399 -21.41 2.12 26.64
CA VAL A 399 -21.16 0.68 26.78
C VAL A 399 -22.25 0.01 27.60
N ASN A 400 -22.89 -1.01 27.02
CA ASN A 400 -23.87 -1.83 27.73
C ASN A 400 -23.15 -2.87 28.61
N VAL A 401 -23.31 -2.74 29.93
CA VAL A 401 -22.74 -3.62 30.96
C VAL A 401 -23.09 -5.10 30.71
N ALA A 402 -24.34 -5.40 30.34
CA ALA A 402 -24.78 -6.77 30.09
C ALA A 402 -24.06 -7.37 28.88
N SER A 403 -23.91 -6.61 27.79
CA SER A 403 -23.19 -7.08 26.61
C SER A 403 -21.71 -7.39 26.90
N LEU A 404 -21.08 -6.63 27.80
CA LEU A 404 -19.69 -6.86 28.21
C LEU A 404 -19.56 -8.09 29.11
N ALA A 405 -20.49 -8.28 30.04
CA ALA A 405 -20.56 -9.47 30.89
C ALA A 405 -20.82 -10.76 30.08
N ASP A 406 -21.73 -10.71 29.11
CA ASP A 406 -22.03 -11.82 28.20
C ASP A 406 -20.79 -12.21 27.37
N ARG A 407 -20.05 -11.20 26.87
CA ARG A 407 -18.81 -11.42 26.13
C ARG A 407 -17.75 -12.13 26.97
N LEU A 408 -17.53 -11.68 28.20
CA LEU A 408 -16.56 -12.29 29.11
C LEU A 408 -16.95 -13.72 29.46
N THR A 409 -18.23 -13.96 29.73
CA THR A 409 -18.76 -15.31 29.98
C THR A 409 -18.54 -16.23 28.78
N ALA A 410 -18.83 -15.75 27.57
CA ALA A 410 -18.68 -16.52 26.33
C ALA A 410 -17.22 -16.86 26.00
N THR A 411 -16.27 -15.98 26.33
CA THR A 411 -14.84 -16.21 26.04
C THR A 411 -14.13 -17.00 27.13
N GLY A 412 -14.69 -17.07 28.35
CA GLY A 412 -14.08 -17.74 29.49
C GLY A 412 -12.74 -17.16 29.93
N ARG A 413 -12.39 -15.96 29.45
CA ARG A 413 -11.11 -15.31 29.78
C ARG A 413 -11.16 -14.71 31.18
N LYS A 414 -10.02 -14.79 31.87
CA LYS A 414 -9.83 -14.17 33.18
C LYS A 414 -9.55 -12.67 33.10
N CYS A 415 -9.17 -12.16 31.93
CA CYS A 415 -8.85 -10.75 31.72
C CYS A 415 -9.72 -10.18 30.60
N LEU A 416 -10.00 -8.88 30.65
CA LEU A 416 -10.72 -8.14 29.62
C LEU A 416 -9.72 -7.53 28.62
N ARG A 417 -9.71 -8.00 27.37
CA ARG A 417 -8.86 -7.40 26.32
C ARG A 417 -9.53 -6.18 25.68
N CYS A 418 -8.93 -5.01 25.89
CA CYS A 418 -9.35 -3.75 25.27
C CYS A 418 -8.40 -3.35 24.13
N LEU A 419 -8.90 -3.35 22.91
CA LEU A 419 -8.13 -3.07 21.70
C LEU A 419 -8.45 -1.69 21.12
N TRP A 420 -7.41 -0.92 20.83
CA TRP A 420 -7.46 0.31 20.03
C TRP A 420 -6.41 0.25 18.93
N SER A 421 -6.74 0.75 17.74
CA SER A 421 -5.83 0.77 16.58
C SER A 421 -5.62 2.17 16.04
N VAL A 422 -4.41 2.44 15.57
CA VAL A 422 -4.00 3.72 14.98
C VAL A 422 -3.10 3.50 13.77
N SER A 423 -3.46 4.11 12.64
CA SER A 423 -2.69 4.05 11.39
C SER A 423 -1.54 5.08 11.45
N PRO A 424 -0.26 4.69 11.28
CA PRO A 424 0.89 5.61 11.29
C PRO A 424 1.04 6.38 9.95
N GLY A 425 -0.04 7.04 9.51
CA GLY A 425 -0.09 7.79 8.25
C GLY A 425 0.59 9.16 8.28
N GLY A 426 0.76 9.75 9.46
CA GLY A 426 1.36 11.07 9.66
C GLY A 426 1.82 11.28 11.10
N LEU A 427 2.09 12.53 11.47
CA LEU A 427 2.55 12.87 12.82
C LEU A 427 1.46 12.65 13.88
N PRO A 428 1.78 12.04 15.04
CA PRO A 428 0.89 12.05 16.19
C PRO A 428 0.54 13.48 16.61
N HIS A 429 -0.73 13.73 16.90
CA HIS A 429 -1.26 15.04 17.29
C HIS A 429 -2.10 14.93 18.57
N LEU A 430 -2.50 16.07 19.14
CA LEU A 430 -3.23 16.13 20.42
C LEU A 430 -4.49 15.26 20.45
N GLY A 431 -5.20 15.12 19.33
CA GLY A 431 -6.38 14.24 19.21
C GLY A 431 -6.10 12.77 19.53
N HIS A 432 -4.89 12.27 19.27
CA HIS A 432 -4.49 10.90 19.63
C HIS A 432 -4.36 10.71 21.15
N THR A 433 -4.29 11.79 21.94
CA THR A 433 -4.20 11.68 23.40
C THR A 433 -5.52 11.31 24.06
N LEU A 434 -6.67 11.59 23.44
CA LEU A 434 -7.98 11.24 24.00
C LEU A 434 -8.17 9.73 24.21
N PRO A 435 -8.01 8.88 23.18
CA PRO A 435 -8.08 7.43 23.39
C PRO A 435 -7.00 6.95 24.36
N LEU A 436 -5.78 7.49 24.30
CA LEU A 436 -4.71 7.09 25.23
C LEU A 436 -5.03 7.39 26.70
N ARG A 437 -5.72 8.48 27.00
CA ARG A 437 -6.19 8.80 28.36
C ARG A 437 -7.23 7.79 28.85
N VAL A 438 -8.18 7.42 27.98
CA VAL A 438 -9.18 6.38 28.27
C VAL A 438 -8.48 5.04 28.52
N LEU A 439 -7.56 4.65 27.63
CA LEU A 439 -6.80 3.41 27.76
C LEU A 439 -5.90 3.40 29.02
N ALA A 440 -5.26 4.52 29.36
CA ALA A 440 -4.47 4.64 30.57
C ALA A 440 -5.34 4.42 31.82
N ARG A 441 -6.54 5.03 31.87
CA ARG A 441 -7.51 4.80 32.95
C ARG A 441 -7.97 3.34 33.01
N LEU A 442 -8.30 2.74 31.86
CA LEU A 442 -8.70 1.34 31.76
C LEU A 442 -7.60 0.39 32.24
N SER A 443 -6.34 0.64 31.89
CA SER A 443 -5.20 -0.21 32.30
C SER A 443 -4.96 -0.27 33.81
N ARG A 444 -5.55 0.65 34.57
CA ARG A 444 -5.50 0.69 36.04
C ARG A 444 -6.63 -0.12 36.69
N VAL A 445 -7.64 -0.53 35.94
CA VAL A 445 -8.69 -1.43 36.42
C VAL A 445 -8.11 -2.85 36.48
N PRO A 446 -8.16 -3.54 37.64
CA PRO A 446 -7.64 -4.89 37.78
C PRO A 446 -8.21 -5.84 36.71
N GLY A 447 -7.34 -6.62 36.07
CA GLY A 447 -7.70 -7.59 35.04
C GLY A 447 -8.02 -7.02 33.65
N VAL A 448 -7.88 -5.71 33.43
CA VAL A 448 -7.97 -5.13 32.08
C VAL A 448 -6.61 -5.18 31.37
N HIS A 449 -6.57 -5.80 30.19
CA HIS A 449 -5.41 -5.84 29.30
C HIS A 449 -5.62 -4.88 28.13
N VAL A 450 -4.81 -3.82 28.05
CA VAL A 450 -4.83 -2.85 26.96
C VAL A 450 -3.93 -3.33 25.82
N ILE A 451 -4.48 -3.33 24.61
CA ILE A 451 -3.80 -3.67 23.37
C ILE A 451 -3.85 -2.45 22.45
N ILE A 452 -2.68 -1.95 22.04
CA ILE A 452 -2.56 -0.90 21.02
C ILE A 452 -2.00 -1.54 19.75
N LEU A 453 -2.72 -1.39 18.64
CA LEU A 453 -2.25 -1.80 17.31
C LEU A 453 -1.81 -0.56 16.52
N VAL A 454 -0.51 -0.45 16.26
CA VAL A 454 0.03 0.53 15.30
C VAL A 454 -0.01 -0.10 13.91
N ASP A 455 -1.05 0.25 13.16
CA ASP A 455 -1.47 -0.50 11.99
C ASP A 455 -0.90 0.06 10.69
N ASP A 456 0.37 -0.25 10.43
CA ASP A 456 1.09 0.21 9.25
C ASP A 456 0.60 -0.40 7.94
N ILE A 457 0.10 -1.65 7.96
CA ILE A 457 -0.51 -2.26 6.77
C ILE A 457 -1.77 -1.48 6.38
N THR A 458 -2.64 -1.16 7.33
CA THR A 458 -3.79 -0.28 7.07
C THR A 458 -3.35 1.10 6.59
N ALA A 459 -2.33 1.71 7.20
CA ALA A 459 -1.80 2.99 6.70
C ALA A 459 -1.31 2.92 5.25
N PHE A 460 -0.72 1.79 4.83
CA PHE A 460 -0.33 1.57 3.44
C PHE A 460 -1.53 1.39 2.52
N LEU A 461 -2.51 0.57 2.91
CA LEU A 461 -3.73 0.32 2.13
C LEU A 461 -4.61 1.57 1.95
N GLU A 462 -4.64 2.46 2.94
CA GLU A 462 -5.27 3.78 2.88
C GLU A 462 -4.51 4.75 1.95
N GLY A 463 -3.33 4.39 1.45
CA GLY A 463 -2.47 5.29 0.70
C GLY A 463 -1.84 6.39 1.56
N ASN A 464 -1.76 6.18 2.88
CA ASN A 464 -1.25 7.14 3.88
C ASN A 464 0.22 6.86 4.27
N CYS A 465 0.79 5.72 3.90
CA CYS A 465 2.20 5.40 4.08
C CYS A 465 2.76 4.62 2.88
N SER A 466 3.98 4.89 2.43
CA SER A 466 4.67 4.03 1.45
C SER A 466 5.19 2.76 2.12
N TRP A 467 5.37 1.68 1.35
CA TRP A 467 5.81 0.37 1.85
C TRP A 467 7.10 0.48 2.68
N ASP A 468 8.12 1.15 2.14
CA ASP A 468 9.45 1.28 2.75
C ASP A 468 9.51 2.16 4.01
N LEU A 469 8.49 2.99 4.24
CA LEU A 469 8.43 3.90 5.40
C LEU A 469 7.55 3.39 6.53
N ARG A 470 6.85 2.28 6.32
CA ARG A 470 5.94 1.72 7.31
C ARG A 470 6.62 1.38 8.63
N GLU A 471 7.68 0.58 8.59
CA GLU A 471 8.35 0.13 9.82
C GLU A 471 8.96 1.31 10.60
N PRO A 472 9.73 2.23 9.97
CA PRO A 472 10.23 3.42 10.68
C PRO A 472 9.12 4.28 11.29
N ARG A 473 7.99 4.47 10.58
CA ARG A 473 6.84 5.20 11.12
C ARG A 473 6.17 4.47 12.26
N CYS A 474 6.05 3.14 12.18
CA CYS A 474 5.54 2.30 13.25
C CYS A 474 6.36 2.49 14.53
N VAL A 475 7.69 2.40 14.43
CA VAL A 475 8.59 2.60 15.57
C VAL A 475 8.39 3.99 16.18
N PHE A 476 8.43 5.04 15.36
CA PHE A 476 8.26 6.42 15.81
C PHE A 476 6.91 6.65 16.49
N VAL A 477 5.81 6.22 15.86
CA VAL A 477 4.45 6.39 16.40
C VAL A 477 4.29 5.57 17.69
N GLU A 478 4.73 4.31 17.72
CA GLU A 478 4.71 3.48 18.94
C GLU A 478 5.44 4.18 20.09
N THR A 479 6.65 4.71 19.85
CA THR A 479 7.43 5.41 20.88
C THR A 479 6.66 6.59 21.45
N MET A 480 6.03 7.41 20.59
CA MET A 480 5.23 8.56 21.03
C MET A 480 3.97 8.13 21.80
N LEU A 481 3.29 7.07 21.36
CA LEU A 481 2.07 6.57 22.03
C LEU A 481 2.40 5.98 23.41
N ARG A 482 3.51 5.24 23.55
CA ARG A 482 3.98 4.72 24.84
C ARG A 482 4.35 5.86 25.80
N ALA A 483 5.07 6.87 25.32
CA ALA A 483 5.40 8.05 26.12
C ALA A 483 4.14 8.78 26.59
N ALA A 484 3.16 8.96 25.69
CA ALA A 484 1.88 9.58 26.02
C ALA A 484 1.07 8.73 27.02
N PHE A 485 0.95 7.41 26.81
CA PHE A 485 0.27 6.50 27.74
C PHE A 485 0.86 6.56 29.16
N LYS A 486 2.20 6.56 29.28
CA LYS A 486 2.90 6.73 30.57
C LYS A 486 2.66 8.11 31.18
N SER A 487 2.63 9.16 30.37
CA SER A 487 2.33 10.53 30.81
C SER A 487 0.91 10.73 31.39
N PHE A 488 0.01 9.78 31.12
CA PHE A 488 -1.35 9.69 31.68
C PHE A 488 -1.46 8.63 32.79
N GLU A 489 -0.33 8.23 33.37
CA GLU A 489 -0.24 7.23 34.45
C GLU A 489 -0.79 5.85 34.04
N GLY A 490 -0.68 5.49 32.76
CA GLY A 490 -1.06 4.17 32.28
C GLY A 490 -0.17 3.07 32.86
N ASN A 491 -0.78 1.92 33.17
CA ASN A 491 -0.09 0.75 33.70
C ASN A 491 0.62 -0.02 32.58
N ASP A 492 1.94 0.15 32.46
CA ASP A 492 2.76 -0.48 31.42
C ASP A 492 2.75 -2.02 31.50
N LYS A 493 2.49 -2.60 32.69
CA LYS A 493 2.37 -4.07 32.85
C LYS A 493 1.08 -4.62 32.24
N ALA A 494 0.08 -3.78 32.04
CA ALA A 494 -1.19 -4.13 31.42
C ALA A 494 -1.25 -3.71 29.94
N LEU A 495 -0.14 -3.26 29.34
CA LEU A 495 -0.08 -2.78 27.97
C LEU A 495 0.70 -3.74 27.08
N THR A 496 0.09 -4.15 25.96
CA THR A 496 0.80 -4.77 24.84
C THR A 496 0.61 -3.91 23.59
N VAL A 497 1.70 -3.63 22.87
CA VAL A 497 1.65 -2.93 21.57
C VAL A 497 2.07 -3.91 20.48
N PHE A 498 1.32 -3.94 19.39
CA PHE A 498 1.63 -4.69 18.17
C PHE A 498 1.76 -3.75 16.98
N ARG A 499 2.59 -4.11 16.01
CA ARG A 499 2.66 -3.47 14.70
C ARG A 499 1.97 -4.37 13.68
N GLY A 500 1.24 -3.79 12.73
CA GLY A 500 0.46 -4.55 11.74
C GLY A 500 1.30 -5.59 10.97
N HIS A 501 2.48 -5.21 10.50
CA HIS A 501 3.39 -6.13 9.79
C HIS A 501 3.94 -7.29 10.64
N GLU A 502 3.77 -7.30 11.97
CA GLU A 502 4.24 -8.42 12.80
C GLU A 502 3.47 -9.71 12.51
N TYR A 503 2.21 -9.62 12.07
CA TYR A 503 1.33 -10.77 11.93
C TYR A 503 0.41 -10.76 10.71
N LYS A 504 0.09 -9.60 10.12
CA LYS A 504 -0.86 -9.52 9.00
C LYS A 504 -0.39 -10.17 7.71
N CYS A 505 0.92 -10.39 7.58
CA CYS A 505 1.51 -11.08 6.43
C CYS A 505 1.80 -12.56 6.73
N GLU A 506 1.38 -13.07 7.89
CA GLU A 506 1.60 -14.47 8.27
C GLU A 506 0.50 -15.37 7.69
N GLY A 507 0.86 -16.62 7.39
CA GLY A 507 0.01 -17.53 6.62
C GLY A 507 -1.38 -17.72 7.20
N THR A 508 -1.52 -17.91 8.51
CA THR A 508 -2.84 -18.08 9.15
C THR A 508 -3.71 -16.84 9.02
N TYR A 509 -3.14 -15.64 9.17
CA TYR A 509 -3.90 -14.40 9.01
C TYR A 509 -4.37 -14.21 7.56
N MET A 510 -3.50 -14.49 6.59
CA MET A 510 -3.82 -14.34 5.17
C MET A 510 -4.81 -15.39 4.67
N LEU A 511 -4.72 -16.61 5.22
CA LEU A 511 -5.71 -17.66 5.02
C LEU A 511 -7.11 -17.19 5.45
N ASP A 512 -7.20 -16.62 6.66
CA ASP A 512 -8.44 -16.09 7.20
C ASP A 512 -8.91 -14.83 6.46
N LEU A 513 -7.99 -14.04 5.89
CA LEU A 513 -8.33 -12.96 4.96
C LEU A 513 -8.99 -13.50 3.70
N TYR A 514 -8.42 -14.52 3.04
CA TYR A 514 -9.01 -15.16 1.86
C TYR A 514 -10.37 -15.79 2.14
N ARG A 515 -10.55 -16.36 3.35
CA ARG A 515 -11.84 -16.85 3.84
C ARG A 515 -12.85 -15.72 3.98
N LEU A 516 -12.51 -14.67 4.71
CA LEU A 516 -13.42 -13.56 5.00
C LEU A 516 -13.86 -12.83 3.72
N VAL A 517 -12.92 -12.49 2.83
CA VAL A 517 -13.24 -11.78 1.57
C VAL A 517 -14.11 -12.59 0.61
N SER A 518 -14.21 -13.91 0.82
CA SER A 518 -15.12 -14.80 0.07
C SER A 518 -16.56 -14.77 0.58
N TYR A 519 -16.84 -14.07 1.68
CA TYR A 519 -18.20 -13.81 2.17
C TYR A 519 -18.66 -12.37 1.95
N VAL A 520 -17.74 -11.46 1.61
CA VAL A 520 -17.97 -10.02 1.63
C VAL A 520 -18.22 -9.48 0.22
N PRO A 521 -19.41 -8.95 -0.09
CA PRO A 521 -19.67 -8.23 -1.33
C PRO A 521 -18.92 -6.89 -1.40
N GLU A 522 -18.58 -6.46 -2.62
CA GLU A 522 -17.88 -5.19 -2.86
C GLU A 522 -18.58 -3.98 -2.21
N ARG A 523 -19.91 -3.91 -2.35
CA ARG A 523 -20.72 -2.78 -1.84
C ARG A 523 -20.66 -2.69 -0.31
N ASP A 524 -20.76 -3.82 0.37
CA ASP A 524 -20.73 -3.88 1.84
C ASP A 524 -19.34 -3.50 2.38
N ALA A 525 -18.28 -3.93 1.69
CA ALA A 525 -16.91 -3.51 2.01
C ALA A 525 -16.75 -1.98 1.89
N VAL A 526 -17.23 -1.37 0.79
CA VAL A 526 -17.15 0.09 0.61
C VAL A 526 -17.89 0.85 1.71
N LEU A 527 -19.11 0.43 2.06
CA LEU A 527 -19.92 1.08 3.10
C LEU A 527 -19.22 1.13 4.47
N CYS A 528 -18.37 0.15 4.75
CA CYS A 528 -17.63 0.05 6.01
C CYS A 528 -16.15 0.46 5.91
N SER A 529 -15.69 0.91 4.73
CA SER A 529 -14.31 1.36 4.49
C SER A 529 -14.08 2.85 4.79
N GLY A 530 -15.16 3.59 5.06
CA GLY A 530 -15.13 5.04 5.23
C GLY A 530 -15.09 5.85 3.93
N MET A 531 -15.34 5.18 2.80
CA MET A 531 -15.44 5.82 1.48
C MET A 531 -16.90 6.05 1.08
N SER A 532 -17.15 7.09 0.29
CA SER A 532 -18.50 7.38 -0.22
C SER A 532 -18.91 6.35 -1.27
N PRO A 533 -20.17 5.83 -1.23
CA PRO A 533 -20.71 5.00 -2.32
C PRO A 533 -20.65 5.69 -3.69
N ALA A 534 -20.69 7.02 -3.73
CA ALA A 534 -20.53 7.79 -4.96
C ALA A 534 -19.12 7.66 -5.57
N ALA A 535 -18.10 7.41 -4.75
CA ALA A 535 -16.73 7.18 -5.23
C ALA A 535 -16.60 5.83 -5.96
N LEU A 536 -17.40 4.83 -5.58
CA LEU A 536 -17.47 3.55 -6.29
C LEU A 536 -18.13 3.75 -7.67
N GLN A 537 -19.23 4.50 -7.76
CA GLN A 537 -19.88 4.83 -9.03
C GLN A 537 -18.97 5.66 -9.95
N ALA A 538 -18.30 6.70 -9.41
CA ALA A 538 -17.35 7.51 -10.17
C ALA A 538 -16.12 6.72 -10.66
N SER A 539 -15.73 5.65 -9.95
CA SER A 539 -14.65 4.76 -10.40
C SER A 539 -15.06 3.88 -11.58
N ASP A 540 -16.35 3.58 -11.74
CA ASP A 540 -16.87 2.85 -12.90
C ASP A 540 -16.94 3.76 -14.14
N ASP A 541 -17.19 5.06 -13.97
CA ASP A 541 -17.44 6.01 -15.08
C ASP A 541 -16.20 6.72 -15.67
N SER A 542 -15.03 6.64 -15.02
CA SER A 542 -13.85 7.47 -15.36
C SER A 542 -12.77 6.75 -16.17
N GLU A 543 -12.70 6.96 -17.49
CA GLU A 543 -11.69 6.33 -18.35
C GLU A 543 -10.28 6.97 -18.20
N GLY A 544 -9.49 6.49 -17.23
CA GLY A 544 -8.07 6.80 -17.11
C GLY A 544 -7.33 5.81 -16.19
N PRO A 545 -6.04 5.54 -16.42
CA PRO A 545 -5.20 4.79 -15.48
C PRO A 545 -5.00 5.60 -14.19
N GLY A 546 -5.31 5.02 -13.03
CA GLY A 546 -5.16 5.66 -11.72
C GLY A 546 -6.31 6.56 -11.27
N VAL A 547 -7.46 6.53 -11.97
CA VAL A 547 -8.69 7.22 -11.56
C VAL A 547 -9.67 6.18 -11.00
N GLY A 548 -10.05 6.31 -9.73
CA GLY A 548 -10.97 5.39 -9.04
C GLY A 548 -10.44 4.84 -7.72
N LEU A 549 -11.27 4.04 -7.03
CA LEU A 549 -10.87 3.35 -5.80
C LEU A 549 -9.98 2.13 -6.12
N ASN A 550 -8.90 1.97 -5.36
CA ASN A 550 -8.05 0.79 -5.44
C ASN A 550 -8.61 -0.36 -4.62
N LEU A 551 -8.24 -1.58 -4.99
CA LEU A 551 -8.75 -2.79 -4.33
C LEU A 551 -8.44 -2.80 -2.82
N SER A 552 -7.35 -2.14 -2.40
CA SER A 552 -6.98 -1.95 -1.01
C SER A 552 -8.11 -1.40 -0.13
N SER A 553 -8.99 -0.54 -0.66
CA SER A 553 -10.11 0.01 0.10
C SER A 553 -11.12 -1.06 0.53
N LEU A 554 -11.29 -2.12 -0.27
CA LEU A 554 -12.20 -3.23 0.04
C LEU A 554 -11.63 -4.15 1.13
N LEU A 555 -10.31 -4.13 1.34
CA LEU A 555 -9.65 -4.96 2.35
C LEU A 555 -9.69 -4.34 3.75
N LEU A 556 -9.79 -3.01 3.86
CA LEU A 556 -9.77 -2.27 5.14
C LEU A 556 -10.77 -2.79 6.20
N PRO A 557 -12.07 -2.98 5.90
CA PRO A 557 -12.99 -3.50 6.90
C PRO A 557 -12.70 -4.97 7.26
N CYS A 558 -12.23 -5.76 6.28
CA CYS A 558 -11.84 -7.16 6.49
C CYS A 558 -10.65 -7.26 7.45
N THR A 559 -9.60 -6.47 7.23
CA THR A 559 -8.42 -6.46 8.11
C THR A 559 -8.77 -5.97 9.51
N SER A 560 -9.63 -4.96 9.66
CA SER A 560 -10.04 -4.49 11.00
C SER A 560 -10.83 -5.54 11.79
N LEU A 561 -11.69 -6.31 11.12
CA LEU A 561 -12.39 -7.44 11.75
C LEU A 561 -11.41 -8.53 12.18
N LEU A 562 -10.48 -8.91 11.29
CA LEU A 562 -9.49 -9.94 11.58
C LEU A 562 -8.52 -9.52 12.69
N ASP A 563 -8.13 -8.25 12.78
CA ASP A 563 -7.35 -7.73 13.91
C ASP A 563 -8.08 -7.94 15.24
N THR A 564 -9.38 -7.63 15.24
CA THR A 564 -10.23 -7.78 16.42
C THR A 564 -10.38 -9.26 16.79
N TYR A 565 -10.48 -10.14 15.79
CA TYR A 565 -10.59 -11.59 15.94
C TYR A 565 -9.29 -12.22 16.45
N HIS A 566 -8.16 -12.03 15.75
CA HIS A 566 -6.88 -12.67 16.06
C HIS A 566 -6.22 -12.15 17.35
N LEU A 567 -6.40 -10.86 17.67
CA LEU A 567 -5.96 -10.33 18.97
C LEU A 567 -6.92 -10.72 20.11
N GLY A 568 -8.06 -11.35 19.78
CA GLY A 568 -9.04 -11.83 20.73
C GLY A 568 -9.68 -10.70 21.54
N ALA A 569 -9.90 -9.54 20.93
CA ALA A 569 -10.42 -8.38 21.65
C ALA A 569 -11.85 -8.64 22.18
N ASP A 570 -12.10 -8.23 23.42
CA ASP A 570 -13.43 -8.27 24.03
C ASP A 570 -14.13 -6.92 23.90
N LEU A 571 -13.34 -5.86 23.93
CA LEU A 571 -13.76 -4.49 23.77
C LEU A 571 -12.89 -3.83 22.68
N ARG A 572 -13.51 -3.26 21.64
CA ARG A 572 -12.84 -2.49 20.59
C ARG A 572 -13.22 -1.02 20.73
N LEU A 573 -12.22 -0.18 21.04
CA LEU A 573 -12.36 1.27 21.16
C LEU A 573 -12.03 1.94 19.82
N ALA A 574 -12.89 2.85 19.35
CA ALA A 574 -12.64 3.65 18.14
C ALA A 574 -13.39 4.99 18.16
N SER A 575 -13.18 5.83 17.15
CA SER A 575 -13.99 7.04 16.93
C SER A 575 -15.44 6.68 16.62
N PRO A 576 -16.44 7.56 16.85
CA PRO A 576 -17.86 7.26 16.62
C PRO A 576 -18.18 6.64 15.24
N HIS A 577 -17.65 7.23 14.16
CA HIS A 577 -17.84 6.72 12.80
C HIS A 577 -17.23 5.33 12.60
N LYS A 578 -15.95 5.13 12.98
CA LYS A 578 -15.30 3.82 12.91
C LYS A 578 -15.98 2.76 13.77
N THR A 579 -16.47 3.11 14.96
CA THR A 579 -17.23 2.19 15.82
C THR A 579 -18.50 1.70 15.12
N GLN A 580 -19.24 2.59 14.45
CA GLN A 580 -20.40 2.20 13.66
C GLN A 580 -20.03 1.27 12.51
N TRP A 581 -18.97 1.58 11.75
CA TRP A 581 -18.52 0.72 10.65
C TRP A 581 -18.07 -0.66 11.14
N HIS A 582 -17.25 -0.72 12.19
CA HIS A 582 -16.81 -1.98 12.77
C HIS A 582 -17.98 -2.81 13.26
N LEU A 583 -18.94 -2.18 13.95
CA LEU A 583 -20.12 -2.86 14.47
C LEU A 583 -21.00 -3.43 13.35
N THR A 584 -21.30 -2.63 12.33
CA THR A 584 -22.11 -3.06 11.18
C THR A 584 -21.44 -4.21 10.44
N PHE A 585 -20.15 -4.07 10.12
CA PHE A 585 -19.40 -5.09 9.39
C PHE A 585 -19.28 -6.39 10.19
N ALA A 586 -18.90 -6.30 11.47
CA ALA A 586 -18.75 -7.47 12.33
C ALA A 586 -20.08 -8.20 12.55
N ARG A 587 -21.20 -7.48 12.73
CA ARG A 587 -22.53 -8.10 12.87
C ARG A 587 -22.94 -8.91 11.64
N GLN A 588 -22.57 -8.42 10.45
CA GLN A 588 -22.95 -9.05 9.19
C GLN A 588 -22.06 -10.25 8.86
N PHE A 589 -20.73 -10.12 9.03
CA PHE A 589 -19.79 -11.09 8.48
C PHE A 589 -19.12 -12.00 9.51
N LEU A 590 -19.04 -11.63 10.79
CA LEU A 590 -18.44 -12.50 11.81
C LEU A 590 -19.17 -13.84 11.95
N PRO A 591 -20.53 -13.91 11.98
CA PRO A 591 -21.23 -15.19 12.10
C PRO A 591 -21.09 -16.08 10.86
N LEU A 592 -20.84 -15.48 9.67
CA LEU A 592 -20.60 -16.21 8.43
C LEU A 592 -19.17 -16.77 8.38
N PHE A 593 -18.22 -16.03 8.93
CA PHE A 593 -16.81 -16.38 8.98
C PHE A 593 -16.49 -17.41 10.08
N ASP A 594 -17.03 -17.20 11.29
CA ASP A 594 -16.93 -18.11 12.43
C ASP A 594 -18.20 -18.03 13.30
N ALA A 595 -19.07 -19.03 13.16
CA ALA A 595 -20.34 -19.12 13.87
C ALA A 595 -20.19 -19.29 15.40
N HIS A 596 -19.03 -19.73 15.88
CA HIS A 596 -18.76 -19.90 17.31
C HIS A 596 -18.24 -18.61 17.95
N CYS A 597 -17.70 -17.68 17.16
CA CYS A 597 -17.19 -16.42 17.66
C CYS A 597 -18.34 -15.44 17.97
N LYS A 598 -18.47 -15.03 19.23
CA LYS A 598 -19.41 -13.98 19.61
C LYS A 598 -18.92 -12.62 19.14
N LEU A 599 -19.82 -11.64 19.08
CA LEU A 599 -19.47 -10.26 18.74
C LEU A 599 -18.67 -9.60 19.87
N PRO A 600 -17.59 -8.86 19.58
CA PRO A 600 -16.93 -7.97 20.54
C PRO A 600 -17.85 -6.80 20.94
N VAL A 601 -17.59 -6.21 22.10
CA VAL A 601 -18.21 -4.93 22.48
C VAL A 601 -17.49 -3.79 21.78
N PHE A 602 -18.24 -2.89 21.15
CA PHE A 602 -17.68 -1.73 20.47
C PHE A 602 -17.96 -0.47 21.29
N ALA A 603 -16.91 0.29 21.61
CA ALA A 603 -16.99 1.52 22.40
C ALA A 603 -16.44 2.72 21.62
N THR A 604 -16.93 3.91 21.95
CA THR A 604 -16.48 5.16 21.33
C THR A 604 -15.56 5.95 22.25
N HIS A 605 -14.61 6.67 21.66
CA HIS A 605 -13.89 7.76 22.32
C HIS A 605 -14.25 9.10 21.65
N PRO A 606 -14.20 10.23 22.38
CA PRO A 606 -14.39 11.55 21.79
C PRO A 606 -13.28 11.88 20.77
N MET A 607 -13.58 12.79 19.85
CA MET A 607 -12.62 13.32 18.87
C MET A 607 -12.38 14.81 19.15
N LEU A 608 -11.16 15.30 18.92
CA LEU A 608 -10.88 16.73 19.06
C LEU A 608 -11.21 17.48 17.77
N PRO A 609 -11.86 18.65 17.87
CA PRO A 609 -12.10 19.50 16.72
C PRO A 609 -10.78 20.05 16.17
N CYS A 610 -10.76 20.34 14.88
CA CYS A 610 -9.66 21.01 14.23
C CYS A 610 -9.53 22.46 14.72
N LEU A 611 -8.37 23.10 14.54
CA LEU A 611 -8.14 24.46 15.04
C LEU A 611 -8.86 25.57 14.26
N SER A 612 -9.47 25.24 13.12
CA SER A 612 -10.24 26.16 12.27
C SER A 612 -11.73 26.07 12.54
N ALA A 613 -12.50 27.07 12.12
CA ALA A 613 -13.96 26.97 12.09
C ALA A 613 -14.38 25.79 11.18
N SER A 614 -15.36 25.02 11.63
CA SER A 614 -15.95 23.92 10.87
C SER A 614 -17.44 23.83 11.13
N VAL A 615 -18.18 23.37 10.13
CA VAL A 615 -19.62 23.08 10.23
C VAL A 615 -19.82 21.66 10.76
N GLU A 616 -20.84 21.44 11.59
CA GLU A 616 -21.20 20.10 12.07
C GLU A 616 -21.40 19.12 10.89
N GLY A 617 -20.78 17.94 10.98
CA GLY A 617 -20.93 16.86 10.01
C GLY A 617 -19.87 16.80 8.90
N ASP A 618 -18.95 17.75 8.81
CA ASP A 618 -17.80 17.66 7.89
C ASP A 618 -16.66 16.84 8.52
N ALA A 619 -16.08 15.88 7.79
CA ALA A 619 -14.91 15.13 8.23
C ALA A 619 -13.69 16.04 8.48
N SER A 620 -13.67 17.21 7.84
CA SER A 620 -12.66 18.24 8.08
C SER A 620 -12.80 18.91 9.45
N ALA A 621 -13.92 18.72 10.16
CA ALA A 621 -14.18 19.32 11.47
C ALA A 621 -13.25 18.83 12.59
N PHE A 622 -12.58 17.68 12.42
CA PHE A 622 -11.72 17.08 13.44
C PHE A 622 -10.24 17.15 13.10
N MET A 623 -9.37 17.10 14.10
CA MET A 623 -7.92 17.00 13.88
C MET A 623 -7.58 15.70 13.15
N THR A 624 -6.74 15.79 12.12
CA THR A 624 -6.25 14.66 11.34
C THR A 624 -4.73 14.64 11.29
N SER A 625 -4.15 13.45 11.17
CA SER A 625 -2.71 13.31 10.94
C SER A 625 -2.32 13.98 9.63
N PHE A 626 -1.19 14.68 9.66
CA PHE A 626 -0.58 15.24 8.46
C PHE A 626 0.86 14.77 8.34
N VAL A 627 1.37 14.82 7.12
CA VAL A 627 2.75 14.50 6.83
C VAL A 627 3.53 15.79 6.61
N PRO A 628 4.76 15.96 7.12
CA PRO A 628 5.54 17.16 6.86
C PRO A 628 5.77 17.34 5.35
N THR A 629 5.43 18.52 4.82
CA THR A 629 5.32 18.83 3.38
C THR A 629 6.53 18.42 2.54
N LEU A 630 7.74 18.58 3.08
CA LEU A 630 8.99 18.30 2.38
C LEU A 630 9.61 16.95 2.72
N ARG A 631 8.99 16.12 3.58
CA ARG A 631 9.63 14.91 4.12
C ARG A 631 8.92 13.60 3.78
N ASP A 632 8.03 13.66 2.79
CA ASP A 632 7.37 12.49 2.21
C ASP A 632 7.42 12.56 0.70
N PRO A 633 7.93 11.54 0.00
CA PRO A 633 8.05 11.52 -1.46
C PRO A 633 6.73 11.84 -2.19
N ARG A 634 5.59 11.45 -1.60
CA ARG A 634 4.25 11.63 -2.20
C ARG A 634 3.78 13.07 -2.15
N VAL A 635 4.29 13.85 -1.19
CA VAL A 635 3.95 15.27 -1.00
C VAL A 635 5.04 16.16 -1.60
N ALA A 636 6.31 15.80 -1.43
CA ALA A 636 7.45 16.65 -1.74
C ALA A 636 7.53 17.11 -3.20
N HIS A 637 6.99 16.34 -4.15
CA HIS A 637 7.05 16.65 -5.58
C HIS A 637 5.79 17.32 -6.15
N SER A 638 4.74 17.52 -5.34
CA SER A 638 3.46 18.07 -5.79
C SER A 638 3.07 19.31 -5.01
N VAL A 639 2.99 20.47 -5.67
CA VAL A 639 2.60 21.75 -5.04
C VAL A 639 1.19 21.67 -4.45
N SER A 640 0.25 21.00 -5.13
CA SER A 640 -1.10 20.81 -4.61
C SER A 640 -1.10 19.92 -3.36
N ALA A 641 -0.33 18.82 -3.37
CA ALA A 641 -0.19 17.97 -2.19
C ALA A 641 0.46 18.71 -1.02
N GLN A 642 1.47 19.55 -1.28
CA GLN A 642 2.11 20.39 -0.26
C GLN A 642 1.11 21.39 0.34
N ALA A 643 0.26 22.01 -0.48
CA ALA A 643 -0.76 22.94 0.01
C ALA A 643 -1.77 22.24 0.92
N VAL A 644 -2.24 21.05 0.53
CA VAL A 644 -3.15 20.22 1.34
C VAL A 644 -2.50 19.81 2.67
N SER A 645 -1.26 19.32 2.63
CA SER A 645 -0.49 18.94 3.82
C SER A 645 -0.27 20.12 4.77
N LYS A 646 0.06 21.32 4.23
CA LYS A 646 0.22 22.54 5.03
C LYS A 646 -1.09 22.97 5.69
N ALA A 647 -2.20 22.95 4.95
CA ALA A 647 -3.52 23.26 5.50
C ALA A 647 -3.91 22.29 6.63
N ALA A 648 -3.65 20.98 6.45
CA ALA A 648 -3.87 19.99 7.50
C ALA A 648 -2.97 20.22 8.72
N ALA A 649 -1.71 20.63 8.51
CA ALA A 649 -0.79 20.99 9.58
C ALA A 649 -1.31 22.18 10.41
N ASP A 650 -1.78 23.25 9.77
CA ASP A 650 -2.28 24.45 10.46
C ASP A 650 -3.57 24.18 11.26
N ARG A 651 -4.32 23.15 10.89
CA ARG A 651 -5.56 22.72 11.55
C ARG A 651 -5.35 21.80 12.77
N CYS A 652 -4.10 21.48 13.12
CA CYS A 652 -3.77 20.50 14.17
C CYS A 652 -2.74 21.02 15.19
N LEU A 653 -2.67 20.33 16.33
CA LEU A 653 -1.60 20.47 17.33
C LEU A 653 -0.74 19.19 17.32
N PRO A 654 0.37 19.13 16.54
CA PRO A 654 1.25 17.96 16.55
C PRO A 654 1.93 17.79 17.92
N LEU A 655 2.11 16.54 18.36
CA LEU A 655 2.87 16.25 19.58
C LEU A 655 4.37 16.50 19.39
N VAL A 656 4.84 16.27 18.16
CA VAL A 656 6.22 16.45 17.71
C VAL A 656 6.19 16.75 16.22
N GLU A 657 7.05 17.65 15.76
CA GLU A 657 7.17 17.99 14.35
C GLU A 657 8.64 18.28 14.00
N PRO A 658 9.05 18.13 12.73
CA PRO A 658 10.39 18.49 12.31
C PRO A 658 10.71 19.94 12.63
N PRO A 659 11.90 20.24 13.17
CA PRO A 659 12.24 21.60 13.53
C PRO A 659 12.31 22.49 12.27
N PRO A 660 11.96 23.79 12.39
CA PRO A 660 12.14 24.75 11.31
C PRO A 660 13.61 24.82 10.86
N PRO A 661 13.89 25.21 9.61
CA PRO A 661 15.26 25.46 9.15
C PRO A 661 16.01 26.41 10.10
N GLY A 662 17.21 26.03 10.53
CA GLY A 662 18.03 26.81 11.48
C GLY A 662 17.83 26.45 12.96
N VAL A 663 16.87 25.58 13.29
CA VAL A 663 16.67 25.04 14.65
C VAL A 663 17.15 23.58 14.68
N SER A 664 18.13 23.27 15.53
CA SER A 664 18.72 21.92 15.59
C SER A 664 17.99 20.95 16.51
N ALA A 665 17.19 21.45 17.45
CA ALA A 665 16.55 20.61 18.47
C ALA A 665 15.07 20.34 18.15
N VAL A 666 14.67 19.07 18.23
CA VAL A 666 13.26 18.67 18.22
C VAL A 666 12.62 19.07 19.55
N SER A 667 11.43 19.66 19.50
CA SER A 667 10.64 20.03 20.67
C SER A 667 9.26 19.37 20.66
N LEU A 668 8.75 19.03 21.84
CA LEU A 668 7.36 18.58 22.01
C LEU A 668 6.39 19.77 21.93
N LEU A 669 5.18 19.54 21.42
CA LEU A 669 4.16 20.56 21.13
C LEU A 669 4.72 21.82 20.41
N PRO A 670 5.41 21.64 19.28
CA PRO A 670 6.08 22.73 18.59
C PRO A 670 5.07 23.77 18.06
N GLY A 671 5.42 25.05 18.21
CA GLY A 671 4.61 26.16 17.75
C GLY A 671 3.26 26.34 18.48
N LEU A 672 3.05 25.69 19.65
CA LEU A 672 1.80 25.72 20.42
C LEU A 672 1.19 27.13 20.53
N LYS A 673 1.96 28.10 21.04
CA LYS A 673 1.52 29.50 21.20
C LYS A 673 1.04 30.12 19.89
N LYS A 674 1.79 29.92 18.80
CA LYS A 674 1.45 30.45 17.47
C LYS A 674 0.14 29.84 16.98
N ARG A 675 0.01 28.52 17.09
CA ARG A 675 -1.17 27.76 16.63
C ARG A 675 -2.42 28.18 17.40
N LEU A 676 -2.37 28.23 18.74
CA LEU A 676 -3.48 28.70 19.57
C LEU A 676 -3.87 30.16 19.26
N LYS A 677 -2.90 31.02 18.98
CA LYS A 677 -3.18 32.42 18.59
C LYS A 677 -3.96 32.47 17.28
N GLN A 678 -3.62 31.62 16.31
CA GLN A 678 -4.23 31.55 14.98
C GLN A 678 -5.56 30.75 14.94
N SER A 679 -5.85 29.95 15.96
CA SER A 679 -7.09 29.17 16.05
C SER A 679 -8.34 30.05 16.10
N PHE A 680 -9.41 29.53 15.51
CA PHE A 680 -10.75 30.11 15.56
C PHE A 680 -11.27 30.09 17.01
N CYS A 681 -11.68 31.25 17.52
CA CYS A 681 -12.26 31.42 18.85
C CYS A 681 -12.84 32.84 18.94
N GLU A 682 -14.15 32.95 18.74
CA GLU A 682 -14.89 34.22 18.79
C GLU A 682 -15.50 34.45 20.18
N PRO A 683 -15.50 35.69 20.71
CA PRO A 683 -16.18 36.01 21.96
C PRO A 683 -17.66 35.57 21.93
N GLY A 684 -18.16 34.99 23.02
CA GLY A 684 -19.56 34.56 23.12
C GLY A 684 -19.93 33.29 22.33
N ASN A 685 -19.11 32.84 21.39
CA ASN A 685 -19.39 31.67 20.55
C ASN A 685 -19.02 30.37 21.29
N VAL A 686 -20.03 29.62 21.73
CA VAL A 686 -19.87 28.31 22.38
C VAL A 686 -20.16 27.13 21.45
N LEU A 687 -20.83 27.37 20.33
CA LEU A 687 -21.29 26.31 19.42
C LEU A 687 -20.19 25.84 18.47
N THR A 688 -19.36 26.76 17.98
CA THR A 688 -18.30 26.46 16.98
C THR A 688 -16.94 26.87 17.51
N ASN A 689 -16.61 26.48 18.75
CA ASN A 689 -15.39 26.91 19.41
C ASN A 689 -14.43 25.76 19.70
N PRO A 690 -13.45 25.50 18.80
CA PRO A 690 -12.56 24.37 18.95
C PRO A 690 -11.68 24.48 20.20
N LEU A 691 -11.32 25.70 20.62
CA LEU A 691 -10.49 25.89 21.81
C LEU A 691 -11.25 25.59 23.10
N LEU A 692 -12.51 26.02 23.19
CA LEU A 692 -13.35 25.75 24.34
C LEU A 692 -13.60 24.25 24.50
N GLU A 693 -13.85 23.55 23.39
CA GLU A 693 -14.03 22.10 23.37
C GLU A 693 -12.73 21.35 23.72
N ILE A 694 -11.57 21.75 23.16
CA ILE A 694 -10.26 21.20 23.54
C ILE A 694 -10.01 21.40 25.04
N PHE A 695 -10.34 22.57 25.60
CA PHE A 695 -10.18 22.82 27.03
C PHE A 695 -11.01 21.85 27.88
N LYS A 696 -12.28 21.65 27.53
CA LYS A 696 -13.16 20.71 28.24
C LYS A 696 -12.71 19.27 28.14
N LEU A 697 -12.22 18.83 26.98
CA LEU A 697 -11.87 17.43 26.74
C LEU A 697 -10.43 17.09 27.16
N VAL A 698 -9.53 18.07 27.24
CA VAL A 698 -8.09 17.83 27.48
C VAL A 698 -7.63 18.39 28.82
N VAL A 699 -8.11 19.56 29.24
CA VAL A 699 -7.64 20.25 30.45
C VAL A 699 -8.47 19.85 31.67
N LEU A 700 -9.80 19.95 31.60
CA LEU A 700 -10.66 19.62 32.75
C LEU A 700 -10.45 18.21 33.30
N PRO A 701 -10.30 17.15 32.48
CA PRO A 701 -10.11 15.80 32.99
C PRO A 701 -8.77 15.56 33.69
N GLU A 702 -7.83 16.52 33.60
CA GLU A 702 -6.51 16.44 34.25
C GLU A 702 -6.50 17.07 35.64
N LEU A 703 -7.54 17.81 36.00
CA LEU A 703 -7.68 18.37 37.34
C LEU A 703 -7.88 17.23 38.33
N LYS A 704 -7.18 17.29 39.46
CA LYS A 704 -7.36 16.32 40.54
C LYS A 704 -8.76 16.45 41.13
N PRO A 705 -9.30 15.36 41.72
CA PRO A 705 -10.52 15.46 42.50
C PRO A 705 -10.39 16.57 43.55
N GLN A 706 -11.35 17.50 43.57
CA GLN A 706 -11.40 18.64 44.48
C GLN A 706 -10.44 19.81 44.19
N GLU A 707 -9.70 19.79 43.08
CA GLU A 707 -8.83 20.89 42.67
C GLU A 707 -9.64 22.07 42.11
N ASN A 708 -9.34 23.30 42.55
CA ASN A 708 -9.96 24.49 41.96
C ASN A 708 -9.35 24.78 40.59
N LEU A 709 -10.19 25.09 39.60
CA LEU A 709 -9.73 25.56 38.29
C LEU A 709 -9.40 27.06 38.36
N VAL A 710 -8.15 27.42 38.08
CA VAL A 710 -7.71 28.81 38.01
C VAL A 710 -7.53 29.22 36.56
N LEU A 711 -8.38 30.12 36.06
CA LEU A 711 -8.30 30.67 34.73
C LEU A 711 -7.44 31.95 34.74
N PRO A 712 -6.32 31.99 34.01
CA PRO A 712 -5.43 33.15 33.96
C PRO A 712 -6.14 34.33 33.30
N ARG A 713 -6.14 35.46 33.99
CA ARG A 713 -6.70 36.73 33.51
C ARG A 713 -5.95 37.88 34.19
N SER A 714 -5.62 38.93 33.44
CA SER A 714 -4.82 40.05 33.96
C SER A 714 -5.60 40.91 34.96
N ASP A 715 -4.91 41.58 35.88
CA ASP A 715 -5.52 42.49 36.86
C ASP A 715 -6.33 43.62 36.20
N GLN A 716 -5.87 44.12 35.05
CA GLN A 716 -6.57 45.13 34.24
C GLN A 716 -7.95 44.67 33.73
N HIS A 717 -8.20 43.36 33.75
CA HIS A 717 -9.44 42.74 33.31
C HIS A 717 -10.15 42.01 34.47
N GLY A 718 -9.81 42.30 35.72
CA GLY A 718 -10.49 41.74 36.90
C GLY A 718 -9.77 40.58 37.57
N GLY A 719 -8.53 40.26 37.17
CA GLY A 719 -7.69 39.25 37.81
C GLY A 719 -8.12 37.80 37.53
N PRO A 720 -7.34 36.80 37.99
CA PRO A 720 -7.61 35.38 37.75
C PRO A 720 -8.99 34.93 38.24
N ILE A 721 -9.68 34.10 37.45
CA ILE A 721 -10.98 33.54 37.83
C ILE A 721 -10.77 32.16 38.45
N THR A 722 -11.21 31.97 39.70
CA THR A 722 -11.12 30.67 40.38
C THR A 722 -12.50 30.02 40.44
N LEU A 723 -12.60 28.79 39.94
CA LEU A 723 -13.83 27.99 39.97
C LEU A 723 -13.61 26.75 40.83
N THR A 724 -14.56 26.49 41.71
CA THR A 724 -14.62 25.27 42.50
C THR A 724 -15.03 24.06 41.64
N PRO A 725 -14.70 22.84 42.08
CA PRO A 725 -15.14 21.60 41.45
C PRO A 725 -16.63 21.54 41.14
N ALA A 726 -17.48 22.02 42.05
CA ALA A 726 -18.92 22.06 41.84
C ALA A 726 -19.33 23.03 40.72
N GLU A 727 -18.61 24.15 40.57
CA GLU A 727 -18.89 25.16 39.56
C GLU A 727 -18.48 24.71 38.16
N TYR A 728 -17.26 24.20 37.98
CA TYR A 728 -16.80 23.81 36.64
C TYR A 728 -17.31 22.42 36.20
N SER A 729 -17.73 21.57 37.13
CA SER A 729 -18.37 20.27 36.81
C SER A 729 -19.88 20.41 36.55
N GLY A 730 -20.47 21.56 36.90
CA GLY A 730 -21.87 21.86 36.61
C GLY A 730 -22.12 21.99 35.10
N ALA A 731 -23.22 21.43 34.62
CA ALA A 731 -23.59 21.47 33.21
C ALA A 731 -23.67 22.93 32.72
N GLY A 732 -22.83 23.28 31.75
CA GLY A 732 -22.89 24.57 31.06
C GLY A 732 -22.20 25.75 31.75
N ARG A 733 -21.66 25.66 32.97
CA ARG A 733 -21.09 26.84 33.65
C ARG A 733 -19.95 27.52 32.88
N LEU A 734 -19.03 26.74 32.33
CA LEU A 734 -17.94 27.27 31.50
C LEU A 734 -18.47 27.83 30.16
N ASP A 735 -19.52 27.23 29.62
CA ASP A 735 -20.21 27.73 28.43
C ASP A 735 -20.89 29.06 28.73
N ASP A 736 -21.61 29.17 29.84
CA ASP A 736 -22.27 30.40 30.27
C ASP A 736 -21.25 31.51 30.51
N MET A 737 -20.12 31.20 31.14
CA MET A 737 -19.06 32.19 31.35
C MET A 737 -18.46 32.68 30.03
N PHE A 738 -18.30 31.78 29.05
CA PHE A 738 -17.76 32.15 27.75
C PHE A 738 -18.80 32.89 26.89
N ALA A 739 -20.05 32.43 26.89
CA ALA A 739 -21.20 33.01 26.20
C ALA A 739 -21.53 34.42 26.69
N ASN A 740 -21.44 34.64 28.01
CA ASN A 740 -21.63 35.96 28.64
C ASN A 740 -20.34 36.80 28.66
N GLU A 741 -19.29 36.39 27.94
CA GLU A 741 -18.01 37.10 27.82
C GLU A 741 -17.29 37.38 29.15
N GLN A 742 -17.63 36.63 30.21
CA GLN A 742 -16.93 36.67 31.49
C GLN A 742 -15.54 36.02 31.39
N TRP A 743 -15.39 35.08 30.47
CA TRP A 743 -14.12 34.45 30.10
C TRP A 743 -13.80 34.73 28.63
N HIS A 744 -12.81 35.59 28.39
CA HIS A 744 -12.49 36.09 27.05
C HIS A 744 -11.66 35.06 26.23
N PRO A 745 -11.78 35.02 24.88
CA PRO A 745 -10.95 34.16 24.02
C PRO A 745 -9.44 34.23 24.30
N GLY A 746 -8.91 35.41 24.64
CA GLY A 746 -7.50 35.60 24.99
C GLY A 746 -7.11 34.91 26.30
N ASP A 747 -8.00 34.92 27.29
CA ASP A 747 -7.80 34.23 28.57
C ASP A 747 -7.87 32.71 28.36
N LEU A 748 -8.83 32.22 27.57
CA LEU A 748 -8.92 30.80 27.18
C LEU A 748 -7.67 30.31 26.43
N LYS A 749 -7.18 31.09 25.45
CA LYS A 749 -5.94 30.78 24.72
C LYS A 749 -4.75 30.69 25.68
N THR A 750 -4.65 31.61 26.64
CA THR A 750 -3.59 31.62 27.66
C THR A 750 -3.72 30.42 28.61
N ALA A 751 -4.94 30.11 29.05
CA ALA A 751 -5.23 28.96 29.91
C ALA A 751 -4.82 27.64 29.25
N LEU A 752 -5.15 27.46 27.96
CA LEU A 752 -4.75 26.31 27.17
C LEU A 752 -3.23 26.23 26.98
N GLU A 753 -2.58 27.35 26.64
CA GLU A 753 -1.12 27.40 26.48
C GLU A 753 -0.41 26.96 27.77
N GLN A 754 -0.84 27.48 28.91
CA GLN A 754 -0.29 27.10 30.22
C GLN A 754 -0.56 25.64 30.52
N ALA A 755 -1.81 25.18 30.46
CA ALA A 755 -2.17 23.80 30.79
C ALA A 755 -1.46 22.75 29.93
N LEU A 756 -1.30 23.02 28.63
CA LEU A 756 -0.60 22.12 27.71
C LEU A 756 0.92 22.16 27.92
N SER A 757 1.52 23.32 28.18
CA SER A 757 2.97 23.45 28.37
C SER A 757 3.43 22.95 29.74
N SER A 758 2.81 23.42 30.83
CA SER A 758 3.19 23.02 32.20
C SER A 758 2.64 21.66 32.59
N GLY A 759 1.61 21.16 31.91
CA GLY A 759 1.03 19.84 32.15
C GLY A 759 1.54 18.80 31.17
N LEU A 760 0.89 18.73 29.99
CA LEU A 760 1.10 17.65 29.02
C LEU A 760 2.53 17.60 28.49
N GLN A 761 3.10 18.73 28.06
CA GLN A 761 4.45 18.79 27.48
C GLN A 761 5.52 18.34 28.48
N GLN A 762 5.41 18.77 29.75
CA GLN A 762 6.35 18.40 30.80
C GLN A 762 6.30 16.90 31.10
N ARG A 763 5.09 16.33 31.28
CA ARG A 763 4.95 14.88 31.53
C ARG A 763 5.34 14.04 30.31
N LEU A 764 5.03 14.49 29.11
CA LEU A 764 5.44 13.81 27.89
C LEU A 764 6.98 13.83 27.74
N SER A 765 7.63 14.94 28.09
CA SER A 765 9.10 15.05 28.10
C SER A 765 9.75 14.05 29.07
N ALA A 766 9.12 13.79 30.22
CA ALA A 766 9.63 12.85 31.22
C ALA A 766 9.63 11.38 30.77
N HIS A 767 8.83 11.03 29.77
CA HIS A 767 8.70 9.65 29.26
C HIS A 767 9.09 9.49 27.79
N SER A 768 9.41 10.58 27.10
CA SER A 768 9.89 10.55 25.71
C SER A 768 11.39 10.25 25.67
N PRO A 769 11.92 9.73 24.54
CA PRO A 769 13.36 9.65 24.32
C PRO A 769 14.05 11.01 24.42
N SER A 770 15.38 11.01 24.47
CA SER A 770 16.13 12.26 24.40
C SER A 770 15.82 13.02 23.10
N PRO A 771 15.93 14.37 23.07
CA PRO A 771 15.66 15.14 21.84
C PRO A 771 16.47 14.70 20.62
N CYS A 772 17.67 14.15 20.84
CA CYS A 772 18.54 13.60 19.81
C CYS A 772 17.95 12.31 19.22
N GLU A 773 17.64 11.32 20.06
CA GLU A 773 17.02 10.05 19.64
C GLU A 773 15.65 10.28 19.00
N LEU A 774 14.85 11.20 19.53
CA LEU A 774 13.56 11.57 18.96
C LEU A 774 13.73 12.19 17.57
N GLY A 775 14.79 12.99 17.36
CA GLY A 775 15.17 13.51 16.05
C GLY A 775 15.56 12.41 15.06
N ASP A 776 16.35 11.43 15.49
CA ASP A 776 16.74 10.30 14.65
C ASP A 776 15.53 9.44 14.24
N LEU A 777 14.62 9.16 15.18
CA LEU A 777 13.38 8.44 14.90
C LEU A 777 12.49 9.22 13.92
N LEU A 778 12.39 10.54 14.10
CA LEU A 778 11.59 11.41 13.23
C LEU A 778 12.19 11.48 11.82
N ASP A 779 13.51 11.60 11.68
CA ASP A 779 14.22 11.58 10.40
C ASP A 779 14.11 10.22 9.71
N ALA A 780 14.08 9.11 10.46
CA ALA A 780 13.86 7.77 9.90
C ALA A 780 12.41 7.59 9.39
N ALA A 781 11.41 8.08 10.15
CA ALA A 781 9.99 8.01 9.80
C ALA A 781 9.58 8.97 8.68
N PHE A 782 10.20 10.15 8.63
CA PHE A 782 9.96 11.24 7.69
C PHE A 782 11.30 11.76 7.15
N PRO A 783 11.88 11.07 6.15
CA PRO A 783 13.22 11.36 5.65
C PRO A 783 13.32 12.72 4.97
N VAL A 784 14.47 13.37 5.15
CA VAL A 784 14.80 14.62 4.47
C VAL A 784 15.26 14.32 3.03
N PRO A 785 14.67 14.95 1.99
CA PRO A 785 15.11 14.78 0.61
C PRO A 785 16.58 15.17 0.46
N GLY A 786 17.39 14.30 -0.15
CA GLY A 786 18.80 14.58 -0.48
C GLY A 786 19.84 14.03 0.52
N LYS A 787 19.45 13.56 1.72
CA LYS A 787 20.33 12.72 2.56
C LYS A 787 20.25 11.28 2.07
N LYS A 788 21.30 10.74 1.43
CA LYS A 788 21.37 9.31 1.09
C LYS A 788 21.37 8.48 2.39
N LYS A 789 20.54 7.43 2.44
CA LYS A 789 20.63 6.36 3.46
C LYS A 789 21.94 5.62 3.25
N ASP A 790 22.84 5.65 4.23
CA ASP A 790 23.91 4.65 4.31
C ASP A 790 23.23 3.29 4.55
N LYS A 791 23.29 2.40 3.57
CA LYS A 791 22.84 1.02 3.73
C LYS A 791 23.79 0.32 4.70
N HIS A 792 23.29 -0.16 5.85
CA HIS A 792 24.00 -1.15 6.66
C HIS A 792 24.17 -2.44 5.85
N PRO A 793 25.37 -3.02 5.73
CA PRO A 793 25.53 -4.39 5.28
C PRO A 793 25.64 -5.34 6.49
N GLN A 794 24.78 -6.35 6.53
CA GLN A 794 25.09 -7.59 7.21
C GLN A 794 26.13 -8.35 6.36
N GLY A 795 27.23 -8.79 6.99
CA GLY A 795 28.23 -9.65 6.35
C GLY A 795 29.64 -9.37 6.87
N SER A 796 30.10 -10.21 7.80
CA SER A 796 31.44 -10.20 8.36
C SER A 796 32.51 -10.50 7.30
N LYS A 797 33.56 -9.66 7.23
CA LYS A 797 34.94 -10.07 6.92
C LYS A 797 35.93 -8.98 7.37
N GLN A 798 36.96 -9.43 8.10
CA GLN A 798 38.05 -8.65 8.65
C GLN A 798 38.98 -8.08 7.56
N GLY A 799 39.50 -6.87 7.80
CA GLY A 799 40.83 -6.47 7.32
C GLY A 799 40.89 -5.19 6.47
N GLY A 800 41.39 -4.09 7.06
CA GLY A 800 42.27 -3.14 6.37
C GLY A 800 41.71 -1.75 6.00
N LYS A 801 42.28 -0.74 6.68
CA LYS A 801 42.40 0.70 6.33
C LYS A 801 41.12 1.55 6.26
N SER A 802 41.01 2.45 7.23
CA SER A 802 40.10 3.60 7.27
C SER A 802 40.29 4.55 6.07
N PRO A 803 39.23 4.90 5.32
CA PRO A 803 39.24 6.09 4.50
C PRO A 803 38.76 7.31 5.30
N ARG A 804 39.45 8.43 5.09
CA ARG A 804 39.20 9.75 5.68
C ARG A 804 37.75 10.20 5.51
N SER A 805 37.23 10.86 6.53
CA SER A 805 36.00 11.66 6.52
C SER A 805 35.98 12.62 5.31
N SER A 806 35.08 12.42 4.36
CA SER A 806 34.73 13.46 3.39
C SER A 806 33.87 14.51 4.10
N LYS A 807 34.47 15.64 4.48
CA LYS A 807 33.73 16.88 4.77
C LYS A 807 32.82 17.17 3.57
N ALA A 808 31.53 17.32 3.80
CA ALA A 808 30.64 17.91 2.81
C ALA A 808 31.13 19.33 2.49
N ASP A 809 31.13 19.68 1.20
CA ASP A 809 31.67 20.93 0.66
C ASP A 809 31.08 22.16 1.36
N GLU A 810 31.93 22.85 2.12
CA GLU A 810 31.64 24.14 2.73
C GLU A 810 31.63 25.22 1.62
N PHE A 811 30.59 26.06 1.56
CA PHE A 811 30.45 27.12 0.57
C PHE A 811 31.60 28.14 0.71
N ASP A 812 32.35 28.39 -0.37
CA ASP A 812 33.43 29.39 -0.42
C ASP A 812 32.95 30.68 -1.11
N PRO A 813 32.77 31.79 -0.37
CA PRO A 813 32.34 33.08 -0.92
C PRO A 813 33.32 33.70 -1.93
N SER A 814 34.58 33.25 -1.96
CA SER A 814 35.58 33.77 -2.91
C SER A 814 35.28 33.41 -4.38
N LEU A 815 34.38 32.45 -4.61
CA LEU A 815 33.92 32.05 -5.94
C LEU A 815 32.92 33.05 -6.57
N LEU A 816 32.45 34.06 -5.84
CA LEU A 816 31.52 35.07 -6.35
C LEU A 816 32.26 36.23 -7.03
N GLU A 817 31.85 36.58 -8.24
CA GLU A 817 32.33 37.77 -8.93
C GLU A 817 31.42 38.95 -8.64
N VAL A 818 31.93 39.89 -7.86
CA VAL A 818 31.22 41.07 -7.40
C VAL A 818 31.79 42.32 -8.06
N GLN A 819 30.93 43.14 -8.67
CA GLN A 819 31.33 44.37 -9.35
C GLN A 819 30.42 45.54 -8.99
N VAL A 820 30.97 46.75 -9.00
CA VAL A 820 30.20 48.00 -8.92
C VAL A 820 29.62 48.29 -10.31
N GLY A 821 28.30 48.40 -10.40
CA GLY A 821 27.57 48.72 -11.62
C GLY A 821 26.78 50.02 -11.47
N LYS A 822 26.75 50.83 -12.52
CA LYS A 822 25.94 52.04 -12.59
C LYS A 822 24.60 51.75 -13.24
N ILE A 823 23.50 52.01 -12.55
CA ILE A 823 22.16 51.82 -13.10
C ILE A 823 21.85 53.03 -14.00
N VAL A 824 21.91 52.82 -15.32
CA VAL A 824 21.80 53.87 -16.34
C VAL A 824 20.36 54.07 -16.82
N HIS A 825 19.51 53.05 -16.73
CA HIS A 825 18.12 53.13 -17.13
C HIS A 825 17.25 52.22 -16.27
N VAL A 826 16.08 52.70 -15.87
CA VAL A 826 15.10 51.98 -15.06
C VAL A 826 13.75 52.09 -15.75
N GLN A 827 13.12 50.95 -16.07
CA GLN A 827 11.76 50.90 -16.59
C GLN A 827 10.91 49.93 -15.78
N PRO A 828 9.60 50.17 -15.64
CA PRO A 828 8.69 49.21 -15.03
C PRO A 828 8.75 47.86 -15.75
N HIS A 829 8.65 46.76 -15.01
CA HIS A 829 8.56 45.44 -15.61
C HIS A 829 7.23 45.29 -16.39
N PRO A 830 7.23 44.69 -17.60
CA PRO A 830 6.05 44.65 -18.46
C PRO A 830 4.87 43.84 -17.89
N ILE A 831 5.13 42.94 -16.94
CA ILE A 831 4.14 42.04 -16.34
C ILE A 831 3.98 42.32 -14.82
N SER A 832 5.04 42.12 -14.03
CA SER A 832 5.04 42.45 -12.60
C SER A 832 4.96 43.94 -12.25
N ALA A 833 3.94 44.33 -11.47
CA ALA A 833 3.77 45.70 -10.95
C ALA A 833 4.84 46.13 -9.91
N ASN A 834 5.51 45.17 -9.26
CA ASN A 834 6.45 45.42 -8.16
C ASN A 834 7.93 45.30 -8.58
N LEU A 835 8.21 45.07 -9.87
CA LEU A 835 9.57 44.87 -10.39
C LEU A 835 9.93 45.97 -11.39
N ASN A 836 11.22 46.28 -11.45
CA ASN A 836 11.80 47.18 -12.43
C ASN A 836 12.86 46.44 -13.25
N VAL A 837 12.89 46.68 -14.55
CA VAL A 837 13.94 46.22 -15.46
C VAL A 837 15.00 47.33 -15.55
N CYS A 838 16.19 47.03 -15.08
CA CYS A 838 17.29 47.98 -14.96
C CYS A 838 18.40 47.62 -15.94
N ARG A 839 18.89 48.61 -16.67
CA ARG A 839 20.12 48.49 -17.48
C ARG A 839 21.28 48.98 -16.63
N VAL A 840 22.29 48.13 -16.47
CA VAL A 840 23.42 48.36 -15.56
C VAL A 840 24.70 48.38 -16.37
N SER A 841 25.38 49.52 -16.38
CA SER A 841 26.72 49.68 -16.99
C SER A 841 27.80 49.27 -15.99
N PHE A 842 28.77 48.49 -16.45
CA PHE A 842 29.99 48.13 -15.72
C PHE A 842 31.23 48.75 -16.40
N GLY A 843 31.08 49.92 -17.03
CA GLY A 843 32.07 50.50 -17.93
C GLY A 843 31.70 50.23 -19.39
N ASP A 844 32.50 49.43 -20.10
CA ASP A 844 32.32 49.17 -21.54
C ASP A 844 31.22 48.14 -21.86
N GLN A 845 30.57 47.56 -20.85
CA GLN A 845 29.52 46.56 -20.99
C GLN A 845 28.27 46.97 -20.22
N GLU A 846 27.10 46.73 -20.81
CA GLU A 846 25.81 46.92 -20.17
C GLU A 846 25.06 45.59 -20.08
N ARG A 847 24.50 45.30 -18.91
CA ARG A 847 23.75 44.06 -18.62
C ARG A 847 22.39 44.38 -18.01
N CYS A 848 21.42 43.49 -18.23
CA CYS A 848 20.07 43.63 -17.69
C CYS A 848 19.97 43.05 -16.26
N SER A 849 19.26 43.73 -15.37
CA SER A 849 18.92 43.25 -14.02
C SER A 849 17.45 43.52 -13.73
N VAL A 850 16.71 42.52 -13.25
CA VAL A 850 15.33 42.69 -12.77
C VAL A 850 15.37 42.88 -11.25
N ILE A 851 14.83 44.00 -10.75
CA ILE A 851 15.01 44.46 -9.36
C ILE A 851 13.65 44.81 -8.74
N GLY A 852 13.37 44.27 -7.55
CA GLY A 852 12.14 44.51 -6.79
C GLY A 852 12.20 45.69 -5.81
N LEU A 853 12.84 46.79 -6.21
CA LEU A 853 12.93 48.03 -5.43
C LEU A 853 12.27 49.18 -6.21
N PRO A 854 11.70 50.19 -5.54
CA PRO A 854 11.07 51.32 -6.22
C PRO A 854 12.08 52.07 -7.11
N ALA A 855 11.63 52.55 -8.28
CA ALA A 855 12.50 53.16 -9.28
C ALA A 855 13.28 54.39 -8.74
N SER A 856 12.69 55.13 -7.80
CA SER A 856 13.34 56.25 -7.10
C SER A 856 14.57 55.83 -6.28
N ALA A 857 14.64 54.58 -5.84
CA ALA A 857 15.79 54.05 -5.09
C ALA A 857 16.94 53.61 -6.00
N LEU A 858 16.72 53.51 -7.32
CA LEU A 858 17.63 52.84 -8.26
C LEU A 858 18.27 53.78 -9.30
N HIS A 859 17.60 54.87 -9.67
CA HIS A 859 18.02 55.73 -10.79
C HIS A 859 19.39 56.41 -10.55
N ASP A 860 20.31 56.29 -11.53
CA ASP A 860 21.64 56.91 -11.58
C ASP A 860 22.58 56.58 -10.40
N LYS A 861 22.35 55.44 -9.74
CA LYS A 861 23.17 55.00 -8.59
C LYS A 861 24.25 54.00 -8.97
N ASN A 862 25.41 54.13 -8.32
CA ASN A 862 26.47 53.11 -8.33
C ASN A 862 26.19 52.10 -7.21
N ALA A 863 25.84 50.87 -7.59
CA ALA A 863 25.47 49.81 -6.66
C ALA A 863 26.27 48.53 -6.91
N VAL A 864 26.25 47.61 -5.95
CA VAL A 864 27.02 46.37 -6.02
C VAL A 864 26.20 45.24 -6.62
N PHE A 865 26.78 44.52 -7.59
CA PHE A 865 26.13 43.43 -8.31
C PHE A 865 26.97 42.15 -8.31
N LEU A 866 26.28 41.00 -8.31
CA LEU A 866 26.84 39.69 -8.61
C LEU A 866 26.76 39.44 -10.12
N THR A 867 27.89 39.10 -10.73
CA THR A 867 28.05 39.11 -12.19
C THR A 867 28.29 37.73 -12.83
N ASN A 868 28.66 36.72 -12.03
CA ASN A 868 28.92 35.34 -12.48
C ASN A 868 27.83 34.31 -12.06
N LEU A 869 26.62 34.79 -11.76
CA LEU A 869 25.47 33.90 -11.53
C LEU A 869 24.85 33.45 -12.85
N LYS A 870 24.16 32.30 -12.84
CA LYS A 870 23.36 31.85 -13.99
C LYS A 870 22.28 32.87 -14.32
N VAL A 871 22.18 33.26 -15.59
CA VAL A 871 21.12 34.15 -16.10
C VAL A 871 19.76 33.54 -15.77
N CYS A 872 18.87 34.33 -15.20
CA CYS A 872 17.53 33.92 -14.80
C CYS A 872 16.48 34.65 -15.65
N GLU A 873 15.39 33.97 -15.99
CA GLU A 873 14.25 34.58 -16.67
C GLU A 873 13.14 34.86 -15.64
N VAL A 874 12.79 36.12 -15.47
CA VAL A 874 11.77 36.57 -14.54
C VAL A 874 10.59 37.05 -15.37
N GLU A 875 9.51 36.27 -15.41
CA GLU A 875 8.28 36.61 -16.13
C GLU A 875 8.53 37.09 -17.58
N GLY A 876 9.37 36.37 -18.32
CA GLY A 876 9.68 36.65 -19.72
C GLY A 876 10.77 37.71 -19.96
N VAL A 877 11.35 38.30 -18.91
CA VAL A 877 12.49 39.23 -19.01
C VAL A 877 13.76 38.57 -18.45
N ARG A 878 14.84 38.60 -19.23
CA ARG A 878 16.14 38.02 -18.85
C ARG A 878 16.88 38.95 -17.88
N SER A 879 17.21 38.46 -16.69
CA SER A 879 18.06 39.09 -15.69
C SER A 879 19.44 38.45 -15.69
N GLU A 880 20.45 39.22 -16.09
CA GLU A 880 21.81 38.74 -16.31
C GLU A 880 22.73 38.96 -15.11
N VAL A 881 22.43 39.96 -14.27
CA VAL A 881 23.16 40.24 -13.03
C VAL A 881 22.16 40.37 -11.87
N LYS A 882 22.66 40.31 -10.64
CA LYS A 882 21.82 40.43 -9.44
C LYS A 882 22.33 41.53 -8.51
N LEU A 883 21.45 42.47 -8.16
CA LEU A 883 21.73 43.53 -7.19
C LEU A 883 21.92 42.95 -5.78
N VAL A 884 22.91 43.47 -5.04
CA VAL A 884 23.09 43.19 -3.62
C VAL A 884 22.35 44.25 -2.81
N CYS A 885 21.47 43.81 -1.90
CA CYS A 885 20.74 44.69 -0.99
C CYS A 885 21.20 44.49 0.46
N VAL A 886 21.05 45.54 1.26
CA VAL A 886 21.33 45.56 2.70
C VAL A 886 20.02 45.82 3.44
N ALA A 887 19.81 45.14 4.57
CA ALA A 887 18.67 45.41 5.44
C ALA A 887 18.80 46.81 6.08
N SER A 888 17.74 47.61 6.05
CA SER A 888 17.74 48.94 6.67
C SER A 888 17.78 48.83 8.20
N LEU A 889 18.76 49.47 8.85
CA LEU A 889 18.95 49.47 10.30
C LEU A 889 17.78 50.10 11.09
N ALA A 890 16.89 50.83 10.40
CA ALA A 890 15.71 51.48 10.99
C ALA A 890 14.42 50.66 10.88
N GLY A 891 14.48 49.38 10.44
CA GLY A 891 13.31 48.51 10.32
C GLY A 891 12.44 48.76 9.09
N GLY A 892 13.02 49.31 8.01
CA GLY A 892 12.35 49.53 6.71
C GLY A 892 12.67 48.47 5.64
N ASN A 893 12.17 48.69 4.41
CA ASN A 893 12.45 47.85 3.22
C ASN A 893 13.97 47.74 2.93
N ASP A 894 14.38 46.67 2.25
CA ASP A 894 15.77 46.47 1.80
C ASP A 894 16.26 47.63 0.93
N GLU A 895 17.50 48.08 1.13
CA GLU A 895 18.12 49.15 0.36
C GLU A 895 19.24 48.61 -0.54
N PRO A 896 19.49 49.20 -1.73
CA PRO A 896 20.61 48.78 -2.56
C PRO A 896 21.93 49.06 -1.85
N LEU A 897 22.90 48.16 -1.96
CA LEU A 897 24.24 48.42 -1.45
C LEU A 897 24.94 49.44 -2.37
N LEU A 898 25.03 50.68 -1.92
CA LEU A 898 25.62 51.79 -2.67
C LEU A 898 27.13 51.87 -2.48
N CYS A 899 27.83 52.23 -3.55
CA CYS A 899 29.29 52.42 -3.58
C CYS A 899 29.61 53.71 -4.35
N GLU A 900 29.17 54.85 -3.81
CA GLU A 900 29.22 56.15 -4.49
C GLU A 900 30.65 56.61 -4.81
N ASN A 901 31.64 56.17 -4.04
CA ASN A 901 33.05 56.54 -4.21
C ASN A 901 33.81 55.64 -5.23
N HIS A 902 33.13 54.72 -5.92
CA HIS A 902 33.75 53.77 -6.85
C HIS A 902 33.15 53.86 -8.25
N THR A 903 34.00 53.71 -9.27
CA THR A 903 33.58 53.76 -10.68
C THR A 903 32.95 52.45 -11.13
N ALA A 904 32.04 52.52 -12.10
CA ALA A 904 31.44 51.32 -12.71
C ALA A 904 32.51 50.39 -13.29
N GLY A 905 32.37 49.09 -13.08
CA GLY A 905 33.34 48.05 -13.46
C GLY A 905 34.36 47.69 -12.37
N THR A 906 34.39 48.43 -11.25
CA THR A 906 35.30 48.12 -10.13
C THR A 906 34.97 46.74 -9.54
N ARG A 907 35.97 45.86 -9.43
CA ARG A 907 35.82 44.51 -8.85
C ARG A 907 36.00 44.54 -7.33
N LEU A 908 35.18 43.77 -6.62
CA LEU A 908 35.25 43.58 -5.16
C LEU A 908 35.60 42.12 -4.86
N ARG A 909 36.38 41.87 -3.79
CA ARG A 909 36.81 40.53 -3.36
C ARG A 909 36.53 40.29 -1.89
N PHE A 910 36.13 39.06 -1.57
CA PHE A 910 36.00 38.59 -0.19
C PHE A 910 37.37 38.19 0.38
N ARG A 911 37.66 38.63 1.62
CA ARG A 911 38.88 38.30 2.36
C ARG A 911 38.53 37.76 3.75
N LEU A 912 39.15 36.63 4.11
CA LEU A 912 38.98 36.03 5.44
C LEU A 912 39.72 36.86 6.50
N THR A 913 39.06 37.18 7.62
CA THR A 913 39.62 38.02 8.71
C THR A 913 40.33 37.21 9.79
N SER A 914 40.33 35.88 9.73
CA SER A 914 41.04 35.00 10.67
C SER A 914 41.94 33.98 9.95
N GLY A 915 43.22 34.33 9.72
CA GLY A 915 44.23 33.38 9.24
C GLY A 915 45.34 34.01 8.41
N LYS A 916 46.59 33.63 8.69
CA LYS A 916 47.81 34.14 8.05
C LYS A 916 47.76 34.08 6.52
N SER A 917 48.32 35.12 5.89
CA SER A 917 48.51 35.29 4.46
C SER A 917 49.07 34.03 3.77
N GLY A 918 48.24 33.35 2.98
CA GLY A 918 48.65 32.35 1.99
C GLY A 918 48.65 32.97 0.61
N ARG A 919 49.77 32.85 -0.11
CA ARG A 919 50.00 33.34 -1.47
C ARG A 919 48.98 32.78 -2.45
N GLY A 920 48.62 33.62 -3.43
CA GLY A 920 47.69 33.27 -4.51
C GLY A 920 48.17 32.10 -5.36
N HIS A 921 47.19 31.35 -5.83
CA HIS A 921 47.32 30.56 -7.04
C HIS A 921 46.13 30.86 -7.93
N ASP A 922 46.47 31.36 -9.12
CA ASP A 922 45.61 31.43 -10.29
C ASP A 922 45.18 30.00 -10.65
N ALA A 923 43.88 29.74 -10.64
CA ALA A 923 43.31 28.52 -11.20
C ALA A 923 41.91 28.84 -11.71
N ASP A 924 41.89 29.10 -13.01
CA ASP A 924 40.75 29.27 -13.90
C ASP A 924 39.72 28.13 -13.70
N LYS A 925 38.66 28.41 -12.93
CA LYS A 925 37.47 27.56 -12.80
C LYS A 925 36.25 28.43 -12.53
N THR A 926 35.60 28.89 -13.60
CA THR A 926 34.27 29.50 -13.51
C THR A 926 33.25 28.41 -13.17
N THR A 927 32.79 28.35 -11.92
CA THR A 927 31.67 27.49 -11.51
C THR A 927 30.37 28.28 -11.62
N ILE A 928 29.49 27.91 -12.54
CA ILE A 928 28.16 28.51 -12.68
C ILE A 928 27.25 27.91 -11.59
N VAL A 929 26.77 28.74 -10.67
CA VAL A 929 25.85 28.33 -9.60
C VAL A 929 24.41 28.70 -9.98
N ASP A 930 23.49 27.72 -9.92
CA ASP A 930 22.04 27.90 -10.09
C ASP A 930 21.40 28.29 -8.74
N PRO A 931 20.78 29.47 -8.63
CA PRO A 931 20.37 30.04 -7.33
C PRO A 931 19.09 29.44 -6.72
N THR A 932 18.44 28.46 -7.33
CA THR A 932 17.08 28.08 -6.92
C THR A 932 16.97 27.03 -5.80
N ASN A 933 18.04 26.36 -5.35
CA ASN A 933 17.87 25.21 -4.43
C ASN A 933 18.92 24.98 -3.32
N HIS A 934 19.79 25.95 -2.95
CA HIS A 934 20.77 25.72 -1.88
C HIS A 934 20.50 26.54 -0.59
N PRO A 935 20.23 25.91 0.58
CA PRO A 935 19.87 26.61 1.82
C PRO A 935 20.97 27.53 2.38
N GLY A 936 22.25 27.28 2.05
CA GLY A 936 23.37 28.15 2.44
C GLY A 936 23.29 29.58 1.89
N TRP A 937 22.63 29.79 0.75
CA TRP A 937 22.52 31.12 0.13
C TRP A 937 21.63 32.08 0.94
N ARG A 938 20.50 31.60 1.47
CA ARG A 938 19.60 32.45 2.28
C ARG A 938 20.22 32.88 3.61
N SER A 939 21.01 32.01 4.24
CA SER A 939 21.74 32.36 5.46
C SER A 939 22.89 33.32 5.17
N PHE A 940 23.63 33.12 4.07
CA PHE A 940 24.77 33.98 3.73
C PHE A 940 24.32 35.43 3.58
N PHE A 941 23.32 35.75 2.75
CA PHE A 941 22.94 37.15 2.51
C PHE A 941 22.17 37.83 3.66
N ALA A 942 21.64 37.08 4.63
CA ALA A 942 20.92 37.64 5.77
C ALA A 942 21.83 38.32 6.81
N ASP A 943 23.14 38.06 6.76
CA ASP A 943 24.11 38.43 7.82
C ASP A 943 25.08 39.57 7.42
N LEU A 944 24.70 40.41 6.45
CA LEU A 944 25.49 41.55 6.00
C LEU A 944 25.32 42.75 6.93
N ILE A 945 26.42 43.23 7.52
CA ILE A 945 26.42 44.42 8.39
C ILE A 945 27.32 45.51 7.77
N PHE A 946 26.76 46.70 7.59
CA PHE A 946 27.51 47.91 7.25
C PHE A 946 28.05 48.57 8.52
N CYS A 947 29.38 48.75 8.62
CA CYS A 947 30.02 49.43 9.76
C CYS A 947 30.50 50.82 9.33
N PRO A 948 29.79 51.91 9.72
CA PRO A 948 30.17 53.27 9.35
C PRO A 948 31.52 53.72 9.93
N GLU A 949 31.92 53.17 11.08
CA GLU A 949 33.10 53.59 11.85
C GLU A 949 34.43 53.10 11.26
N ASP A 950 34.42 52.20 10.27
CA ASP A 950 35.63 51.59 9.67
C ASP A 950 35.74 51.88 8.16
N GLY A 951 35.51 53.15 7.77
CA GLY A 951 35.66 53.63 6.39
C GLY A 951 34.63 53.09 5.40
N GLY A 952 33.46 52.64 5.88
CA GLY A 952 32.40 52.05 5.05
C GLY A 952 32.59 50.56 4.73
N ALA A 953 33.37 49.83 5.54
CA ALA A 953 33.61 48.41 5.31
C ALA A 953 32.40 47.52 5.66
N LEU A 954 32.19 46.50 4.81
CA LEU A 954 31.13 45.50 4.96
C LEU A 954 31.70 44.23 5.61
N VAL A 955 31.08 43.78 6.69
CA VAL A 955 31.51 42.61 7.46
C VAL A 955 30.37 41.60 7.56
N TRP A 956 30.65 40.34 7.23
CA TRP A 956 29.71 39.22 7.39
C TRP A 956 29.99 38.48 8.72
N LYS A 957 28.93 38.08 9.44
CA LYS A 957 29.05 37.16 10.60
C LYS A 957 29.54 35.79 10.11
N ASN A 958 30.86 35.64 10.01
CA ASN A 958 31.66 34.39 9.94
C ASN A 958 33.11 34.70 9.45
N ASN A 959 33.70 35.82 9.89
CA ASN A 959 35.08 36.21 9.57
C ASN A 959 35.38 36.52 8.09
N TRP A 960 34.46 37.11 7.32
CA TRP A 960 34.73 37.57 5.95
C TRP A 960 34.49 39.08 5.81
N ARG A 961 35.42 39.79 5.14
CA ARG A 961 35.35 41.22 4.80
C ARG A 961 35.34 41.38 3.28
N LEU A 962 34.44 42.20 2.74
CA LEU A 962 34.47 42.57 1.32
C LEU A 962 35.35 43.82 1.16
N SER A 963 36.39 43.74 0.32
CA SER A 963 37.31 44.84 0.04
C SER A 963 37.49 45.05 -1.46
N LEU A 964 37.99 46.22 -1.86
CA LEU A 964 38.45 46.45 -3.23
C LEU A 964 39.50 45.39 -3.61
N ALA A 965 39.37 44.86 -4.83
CA ALA A 965 40.19 43.78 -5.35
C ALA A 965 41.66 44.16 -5.52
#